data_AF-A0AAD3CFC4-F1
#
_entry.id   AF-A0AAD3CFC4-F1
#
_cell.length_a   1.000
_cell.length_b   1.000
_cell.length_c   1.000
_cell.angle_alpha   90.00
_cell.angle_beta   90.00
_cell.angle_gamma   90.00
#
_symmetry.space_group_name_H-M   'P 1'
#
loop_
_entity.id
_entity.type
_entity.pdbx_description
1 polymer ?
#
loop_
_entity_poly.entity_id
_entity_poly.type
_entity_poly.pdbx_seq_one_letter_code
_entity_poly.pdbx_strand_id
1 'polypeptide(L)'
;MEELGKESLKLILSNQVQTTFDRKLNVADQKEQGSIRRAENSNNSSSNVSFLYTSTCSTTNVMRVQESTSSLYTARTLMKANRTSDAWEHLRSLFSMQGMNGYMPKYIFWNTNSEEENISNEIFYNGTSIPRYDSFVDTSLMPTNYQPCPKTSKEEVQLESKDSSSCLDFSGNNLHIDEMDISSSGRLSALPIHSTVLLEMFYLSNQTNDDLLHLHWYFERIYKMHNYWMEHVMKFCSENLYSKRYDGMRKPCYNIIHPFESLVPMSSPQWNDALSYINDIIEERGWKPSRHINISGFNLDEYTRDDSSYEAMVYLMECQTNATIARASDSNSTQRKTKGNFENMLLEHCPFAMLDISHLAVLSKSHKDLNAIAWILHESHSRNAPTKTQLLMIENWIDLTSDMLARLIWDDNSSFSSKNLQFTASGGNNASKYHYNYTGESISIYGHNAADLLIGNERLDNDNFNDNVLLPILDRKANYSFNCESHPFILPSFSCSNANENTSIFVEPIMNYWLAAGLRRNDAYGLATYIEDMTLKLFCSSTNSTYSALPATSFFPSLSCGDVQFADRFDSRSGVPLSSELCSQSNVLSASVLYNLAIQDKPFSYHASPPIQRAWVVVLLTVEIILALSIGLSCLLMSLNLMRKANQDANEDGENADLLEGEENGAVIENEDILSEHSSGDNSDQYQTFMQSFMRNFMSPS
;
A
#
# COMPACT_ATOMS: atom_id res chain seq x y z
N MET A 1 -18.93 22.31 8.83
CA MET A 1 -18.63 20.91 8.41
C MET A 1 -18.74 20.74 6.91
N GLU A 2 -19.93 20.89 6.29
CA GLU A 2 -20.07 20.75 4.83
C GLU A 2 -19.17 21.73 4.05
N GLU A 3 -19.07 22.98 4.50
CA GLU A 3 -18.18 23.99 3.92
C GLU A 3 -16.69 23.61 4.01
N LEU A 4 -16.24 23.07 5.15
CA LEU A 4 -14.88 22.53 5.31
C LEU A 4 -14.60 21.41 4.31
N GLY A 5 -15.58 20.50 4.14
CA GLY A 5 -15.50 19.44 3.13
C GLY A 5 -15.39 19.98 1.72
N LYS A 6 -16.15 21.05 1.37
CA LYS A 6 -16.09 21.69 0.05
C LYS A 6 -14.72 22.32 -0.22
N GLU A 7 -14.17 23.08 0.73
CA GLU A 7 -12.84 23.69 0.56
C GLU A 7 -11.73 22.63 0.49
N SER A 8 -11.83 21.57 1.31
CA SER A 8 -10.88 20.45 1.26
C SER A 8 -10.89 19.75 -0.10
N LEU A 9 -12.09 19.42 -0.59
CA LEU A 9 -12.24 18.79 -1.90
C LEU A 9 -11.75 19.70 -3.02
N LYS A 10 -12.08 20.99 -2.97
CA LYS A 10 -11.60 21.99 -3.94
C LYS A 10 -10.06 22.03 -3.98
N LEU A 11 -9.38 22.02 -2.83
CA LEU A 11 -7.92 21.97 -2.78
C LEU A 11 -7.38 20.69 -3.43
N ILE A 12 -7.92 19.52 -3.04
CA ILE A 12 -7.52 18.22 -3.59
C ILE A 12 -7.65 18.21 -5.12
N LEU A 13 -8.79 18.67 -5.63
CA LEU A 13 -9.06 18.68 -7.07
C LEU A 13 -8.20 19.70 -7.82
N SER A 14 -7.87 20.84 -7.21
CA SER A 14 -6.97 21.83 -7.81
C SER A 14 -5.51 21.36 -7.89
N ASN A 15 -5.12 20.37 -7.09
CA ASN A 15 -3.81 19.72 -7.09
C ASN A 15 -3.79 18.39 -7.85
N GLN A 16 -4.88 18.05 -8.57
CA GLN A 16 -4.88 16.90 -9.47
C GLN A 16 -4.31 17.31 -10.81
N VAL A 17 -3.33 16.54 -11.28
CA VAL A 17 -2.78 16.69 -12.62
C VAL A 17 -3.00 15.41 -13.40
N GLN A 18 -3.90 15.50 -14.38
CA GLN A 18 -4.11 14.42 -15.34
C GLN A 18 -3.00 14.47 -16.39
N THR A 19 -2.26 13.37 -16.51
CA THR A 19 -1.24 13.23 -17.55
C THR A 19 -1.62 12.02 -18.41
N THR A 20 -1.80 12.24 -19.71
CA THR A 20 -2.13 11.16 -20.64
C THR A 20 -0.86 10.64 -21.27
N PHE A 21 -0.69 9.31 -21.30
CA PHE A 21 0.50 8.70 -21.89
C PHE A 21 0.13 7.72 -22.96
N ASP A 22 0.92 7.75 -24.02
CA ASP A 22 0.85 6.79 -25.11
C ASP A 22 1.68 5.57 -24.72
N ARG A 23 1.11 4.75 -23.83
CA ARG A 23 1.73 3.50 -23.40
C ARG A 23 1.39 2.39 -24.39
N LYS A 24 2.40 1.85 -25.08
CA LYS A 24 2.29 0.50 -25.65
C LYS A 24 2.30 -0.51 -24.50
N LEU A 25 1.13 -0.84 -23.99
CA LEU A 25 0.98 -1.89 -22.98
C LEU A 25 1.56 -3.22 -23.51
N ASN A 26 2.35 -3.89 -22.69
CA ASN A 26 2.78 -5.26 -22.99
C ASN A 26 1.55 -6.18 -23.06
N VAL A 27 1.62 -7.23 -23.89
CA VAL A 27 0.50 -8.16 -24.16
C VAL A 27 -0.07 -8.78 -22.86
N ALA A 28 0.74 -8.95 -21.82
CA ALA A 28 0.30 -9.43 -20.52
C ALA A 28 -0.64 -8.44 -19.82
N ASP A 29 -0.23 -7.17 -19.72
CA ASP A 29 -1.06 -6.10 -19.17
C ASP A 29 -2.33 -5.88 -20.02
N GLN A 30 -2.24 -6.03 -21.34
CA GLN A 30 -3.41 -5.94 -22.24
C GLN A 30 -4.40 -7.07 -22.04
N LYS A 31 -3.95 -8.31 -21.81
CA LYS A 31 -4.84 -9.44 -21.50
C LYS A 31 -5.54 -9.25 -20.15
N GLU A 32 -4.82 -8.71 -19.17
CA GLU A 32 -5.34 -8.44 -17.84
C GLU A 32 -6.33 -7.26 -17.86
N GLN A 33 -5.97 -6.13 -18.47
CA GLN A 33 -6.86 -4.97 -18.64
C GLN A 33 -8.04 -5.23 -19.59
N GLY A 34 -7.86 -6.09 -20.60
CA GLY A 34 -8.92 -6.46 -21.55
C GLY A 34 -10.09 -7.17 -20.88
N SER A 35 -9.92 -7.71 -19.67
CA SER A 35 -11.02 -8.25 -18.86
C SER A 35 -11.86 -7.15 -18.20
N ILE A 36 -11.23 -6.03 -17.81
CA ILE A 36 -11.89 -4.84 -17.23
C ILE A 36 -12.54 -4.01 -18.34
N ARG A 37 -11.87 -3.85 -19.49
CA ARG A 37 -12.33 -3.03 -20.62
C ARG A 37 -13.20 -3.76 -21.65
N ARG A 38 -13.51 -5.06 -21.48
CA ARG A 38 -14.35 -5.83 -22.42
C ARG A 38 -15.79 -5.32 -22.56
N ALA A 39 -16.18 -4.28 -21.81
CA ALA A 39 -17.43 -3.55 -21.99
C ALA A 39 -17.37 -2.46 -23.09
N GLU A 40 -16.19 -2.08 -23.60
CA GLU A 40 -16.04 -1.04 -24.61
C GLU A 40 -15.49 -1.61 -25.93
N ASN A 41 -16.40 -1.89 -26.86
CA ASN A 41 -16.10 -2.32 -28.23
C ASN A 41 -15.27 -1.26 -28.96
N SER A 42 -13.96 -1.46 -29.12
CA SER A 42 -13.19 -0.73 -30.15
C SER A 42 -12.13 -1.61 -30.82
N ASN A 43 -12.14 -1.54 -32.14
CA ASN A 43 -11.22 -2.21 -33.05
C ASN A 43 -9.84 -1.53 -33.01
N ASN A 44 -8.79 -2.30 -32.72
CA ASN A 44 -7.38 -2.15 -33.15
C ASN A 44 -6.65 -0.78 -33.14
N SER A 45 -7.17 0.28 -32.54
CA SER A 45 -6.37 1.49 -32.28
C SER A 45 -5.51 1.31 -31.03
N SER A 46 -4.24 1.72 -31.07
CA SER A 46 -3.39 1.86 -29.89
C SER A 46 -4.16 2.58 -28.78
N SER A 47 -4.46 1.88 -27.69
CA SER A 47 -5.21 2.45 -26.58
C SER A 47 -4.27 3.29 -25.72
N ASN A 48 -4.37 4.61 -25.84
CA ASN A 48 -3.68 5.52 -24.95
C ASN A 48 -4.19 5.29 -23.51
N VAL A 49 -3.29 5.24 -22.55
CA VAL A 49 -3.62 5.04 -21.13
C VAL A 49 -3.35 6.35 -20.42
N SER A 50 -4.42 7.03 -20.02
CA SER A 50 -4.30 8.21 -19.15
C SER A 50 -4.16 7.76 -17.69
N PHE A 51 -3.24 8.38 -16.96
CA PHE A 51 -3.16 8.25 -15.51
C PHE A 51 -3.44 9.60 -14.84
N LEU A 52 -4.06 9.55 -13.67
CA LEU A 52 -4.34 10.72 -12.84
C LEU A 52 -3.36 10.72 -11.67
N TYR A 53 -2.54 11.77 -11.56
CA TYR A 53 -1.61 11.93 -10.45
C TYR A 53 -2.07 13.07 -9.56
N THR A 54 -1.82 12.93 -8.26
CA THR A 54 -1.81 14.09 -7.37
C THR A 54 -0.42 14.68 -7.39
N SER A 55 -0.32 15.96 -7.72
CA SER A 55 0.94 16.70 -7.80
C SER A 55 0.78 18.02 -7.08
N THR A 56 1.86 18.51 -6.51
CA THR A 56 1.97 19.91 -6.06
C THR A 56 1.66 20.86 -7.22
N CYS A 57 1.14 22.06 -6.91
CA CYS A 57 0.73 23.02 -7.94
C CYS A 57 1.86 23.25 -8.96
N SER A 58 1.48 23.17 -10.24
CA SER A 58 2.36 23.32 -11.40
C SER A 58 2.95 24.73 -11.48
N THR A 59 4.21 24.91 -11.08
CA THR A 59 5.09 25.88 -11.76
C THR A 59 5.86 25.12 -12.84
N THR A 60 6.10 25.76 -13.98
CA THR A 60 6.48 25.13 -15.26
C THR A 60 7.84 24.43 -15.30
N ASN A 61 8.52 24.21 -14.17
CA ASN A 61 9.88 23.64 -14.11
C ASN A 61 10.15 22.77 -12.85
N VAL A 62 9.12 22.24 -12.19
CA VAL A 62 9.30 21.47 -10.93
C VAL A 62 9.04 19.99 -11.17
N MET A 63 9.97 19.15 -10.70
CA MET A 63 9.79 17.70 -10.68
C MET A 63 8.58 17.37 -9.82
N ARG A 64 7.64 16.62 -10.38
CA ARG A 64 6.42 16.24 -9.68
C ARG A 64 6.71 15.01 -8.84
N VAL A 65 6.20 15.04 -7.62
CA VAL A 65 6.30 13.93 -6.67
C VAL A 65 4.88 13.42 -6.41
N GLN A 66 4.73 12.11 -6.20
CA GLN A 66 3.55 11.47 -5.63
C GLN A 66 4.02 10.64 -4.42
N GLU A 67 3.57 11.00 -3.22
CA GLU A 67 3.80 10.21 -2.00
C GLU A 67 2.65 9.23 -1.77
N SER A 68 2.99 8.02 -1.36
CA SER A 68 2.04 6.90 -1.28
C SER A 68 0.92 7.12 -0.27
N THR A 69 1.21 7.63 0.92
CA THR A 69 0.23 7.91 1.99
C THR A 69 -0.79 8.97 1.57
N SER A 70 -0.32 10.09 1.04
CA SER A 70 -1.13 11.19 0.51
C SER A 70 -2.03 10.71 -0.62
N SER A 71 -1.50 9.89 -1.52
CA SER A 71 -2.28 9.31 -2.64
C SER A 71 -3.41 8.40 -2.15
N LEU A 72 -3.12 7.54 -1.17
CA LEU A 72 -4.11 6.64 -0.57
C LEU A 72 -5.24 7.42 0.11
N TYR A 73 -4.91 8.41 0.96
CA TYR A 73 -5.93 9.22 1.63
C TYR A 73 -6.70 10.13 0.67
N THR A 74 -6.05 10.60 -0.39
CA THR A 74 -6.74 11.30 -1.49
C THR A 74 -7.75 10.37 -2.17
N ALA A 75 -7.36 9.14 -2.50
CA ALA A 75 -8.26 8.17 -3.12
C ALA A 75 -9.46 7.84 -2.21
N ARG A 76 -9.24 7.65 -0.90
CA ARG A 76 -10.30 7.50 0.11
C ARG A 76 -11.26 8.69 0.10
N THR A 77 -10.72 9.91 0.14
CA THR A 77 -11.51 11.16 0.12
C THR A 77 -12.35 11.26 -1.15
N LEU A 78 -11.79 10.97 -2.31
CA LEU A 78 -12.51 10.99 -3.59
C LEU A 78 -13.64 9.95 -3.60
N MET A 79 -13.38 8.75 -3.09
CA MET A 79 -14.41 7.72 -2.95
C MET A 79 -15.57 8.20 -2.06
N LYS A 80 -15.24 8.79 -0.90
CA LYS A 80 -16.21 9.39 0.02
C LYS A 80 -17.00 10.55 -0.60
N ALA A 81 -16.35 11.32 -1.47
CA ALA A 81 -16.96 12.38 -2.28
C ALA A 81 -17.75 11.88 -3.50
N ASN A 82 -17.97 10.56 -3.62
CA ASN A 82 -18.68 9.92 -4.73
C ASN A 82 -18.00 10.13 -6.10
N ARG A 83 -16.67 10.30 -6.09
CA ARG A 83 -15.79 10.37 -7.27
C ARG A 83 -15.03 9.05 -7.46
N THR A 84 -15.79 7.96 -7.55
CA THR A 84 -15.28 6.58 -7.58
C THR A 84 -14.25 6.33 -8.68
N SER A 85 -14.50 6.82 -9.91
CA SER A 85 -13.56 6.67 -11.03
C SER A 85 -12.21 7.34 -10.74
N ASP A 86 -12.21 8.59 -10.25
CA ASP A 86 -10.97 9.29 -9.92
C ASP A 86 -10.22 8.61 -8.79
N ALA A 87 -10.94 8.10 -7.79
CA ALA A 87 -10.35 7.35 -6.67
C ALA A 87 -9.60 6.10 -7.16
N TRP A 88 -10.21 5.33 -8.06
CA TRP A 88 -9.58 4.15 -8.67
C TRP A 88 -8.40 4.51 -9.58
N GLU A 89 -8.44 5.63 -10.29
CA GLU A 89 -7.30 6.12 -11.10
C GLU A 89 -6.11 6.54 -10.23
N HIS A 90 -6.34 7.14 -9.05
CA HIS A 90 -5.26 7.48 -8.11
C HIS A 90 -4.52 6.22 -7.63
N LEU A 91 -5.28 5.19 -7.25
CA LEU A 91 -4.69 3.90 -6.89
C LEU A 91 -3.96 3.28 -8.08
N ARG A 92 -4.51 3.38 -9.30
CA ARG A 92 -3.88 2.80 -10.49
C ARG A 92 -2.53 3.46 -10.76
N SER A 93 -2.47 4.79 -10.65
CA SER A 93 -1.22 5.55 -10.75
C SER A 93 -0.21 5.07 -9.72
N LEU A 94 -0.62 4.98 -8.46
CA LEU A 94 0.26 4.56 -7.36
C LEU A 94 0.83 3.14 -7.58
N PHE A 95 -0.04 2.18 -7.90
CA PHE A 95 0.37 0.79 -8.13
C PHE A 95 1.08 0.55 -9.46
N SER A 96 1.10 1.53 -10.38
CA SER A 96 1.85 1.40 -11.64
C SER A 96 3.35 1.29 -11.43
N MET A 97 3.87 1.78 -10.29
CA MET A 97 5.28 1.74 -9.91
C MET A 97 5.63 0.60 -8.95
N GLN A 98 4.69 -0.28 -8.65
CA GLN A 98 4.97 -1.46 -7.84
C GLN A 98 5.96 -2.38 -8.56
N GLY A 99 7.04 -2.76 -7.88
CA GLY A 99 8.01 -3.72 -8.39
C GLY A 99 7.41 -5.11 -8.56
N MET A 100 7.95 -5.92 -9.47
CA MET A 100 7.47 -7.29 -9.71
C MET A 100 7.55 -8.20 -8.48
N ASN A 101 8.49 -7.91 -7.58
CA ASN A 101 8.67 -8.59 -6.30
C ASN A 101 7.66 -8.15 -5.22
N GLY A 102 6.77 -7.20 -5.53
CA GLY A 102 5.79 -6.63 -4.60
C GLY A 102 6.25 -5.34 -3.92
N TYR A 103 7.52 -4.94 -4.05
CA TYR A 103 8.04 -3.71 -3.44
C TYR A 103 7.22 -2.49 -3.89
N MET A 104 6.84 -1.67 -2.92
CA MET A 104 6.10 -0.43 -3.15
C MET A 104 6.94 0.76 -2.69
N PRO A 105 7.34 1.67 -3.60
CA PRO A 105 8.14 2.84 -3.22
C PRO A 105 7.30 3.85 -2.42
N LYS A 106 7.94 4.57 -1.50
CA LYS A 106 7.31 5.67 -0.74
C LYS A 106 7.00 6.88 -1.62
N TYR A 107 7.90 7.24 -2.53
CA TYR A 107 7.75 8.36 -3.44
C TYR A 107 7.88 7.90 -4.89
N ILE A 108 7.08 8.49 -5.77
CA ILE A 108 7.15 8.35 -7.22
C ILE A 108 7.44 9.73 -7.79
N PHE A 109 8.38 9.82 -8.72
CA PHE A 109 8.81 11.06 -9.34
C PHE A 109 8.60 10.99 -10.85
N TRP A 110 8.28 12.10 -11.49
CA TRP A 110 8.28 12.18 -12.94
C TRP A 110 8.63 13.58 -13.44
N ASN A 111 9.31 13.63 -14.58
CA ASN A 111 9.68 14.87 -15.25
C ASN A 111 8.77 15.13 -16.45
N THR A 112 8.18 16.31 -16.54
CA THR A 112 7.27 16.71 -17.63
C THR A 112 7.97 17.38 -18.81
N ASN A 113 9.24 17.77 -18.67
CA ASN A 113 9.95 18.55 -19.70
C ASN A 113 10.90 17.62 -20.46
N SER A 114 10.38 16.92 -21.46
CA SER A 114 11.14 16.11 -22.41
C SER A 114 11.67 16.90 -23.60
N GLU A 115 11.36 18.20 -23.71
CA GLU A 115 12.08 19.06 -24.65
C GLU A 115 13.50 19.29 -24.12
N GLU A 116 14.47 18.69 -24.82
CA GLU A 116 15.93 18.76 -24.65
C GLU A 116 16.53 20.18 -24.69
N GLU A 117 15.84 21.20 -24.18
CA GLU A 117 16.49 22.47 -23.94
C GLU A 117 17.40 22.32 -22.73
N ASN A 118 18.71 22.26 -23.00
CA ASN A 118 19.82 22.49 -22.08
C ASN A 118 19.35 23.19 -20.80
N ILE A 119 18.94 22.39 -19.81
CA ILE A 119 18.75 22.86 -18.46
C ILE A 119 20.16 23.12 -17.97
N SER A 120 20.66 24.33 -18.25
CA SER A 120 21.79 24.89 -17.55
C SER A 120 21.52 24.65 -16.07
N ASN A 121 22.50 24.13 -15.35
CA ASN A 121 22.40 23.81 -13.92
C ASN A 121 22.04 25.02 -13.02
N GLU A 122 21.74 26.18 -13.62
CA GLU A 122 21.21 27.38 -12.98
C GLU A 122 20.04 27.93 -13.81
N ILE A 123 18.86 28.06 -13.17
CA ILE A 123 17.72 28.82 -13.69
C ILE A 123 17.42 29.91 -12.66
N PHE A 124 17.56 31.17 -13.09
CA PHE A 124 17.16 32.35 -12.33
C PHE A 124 15.75 32.77 -12.72
N TYR A 125 14.91 33.09 -11.73
CA TYR A 125 13.64 33.78 -11.98
C TYR A 125 13.43 34.91 -10.95
N ASN A 126 13.32 36.14 -11.45
CA ASN A 126 12.85 37.36 -10.77
C ASN A 126 13.59 37.86 -9.51
N GLY A 127 14.93 37.94 -9.57
CA GLY A 127 15.71 38.89 -8.76
C GLY A 127 15.76 38.66 -7.24
N THR A 128 15.22 37.54 -6.75
CA THR A 128 15.29 37.15 -5.34
C THR A 128 15.62 35.67 -5.26
N SER A 129 16.70 35.31 -4.57
CA SER A 129 17.16 33.92 -4.42
C SER A 129 16.24 33.17 -3.45
N ILE A 130 15.36 32.33 -3.99
CA ILE A 130 14.53 31.40 -3.21
C ILE A 130 15.21 30.02 -3.29
N PRO A 131 15.57 29.39 -2.15
CA PRO A 131 16.11 28.04 -2.15
C PRO A 131 15.03 27.04 -2.57
N ARG A 132 15.46 26.08 -3.36
CA ARG A 132 14.67 25.20 -4.23
C ARG A 132 14.11 24.00 -3.47
N TYR A 133 13.10 24.15 -2.61
CA TYR A 133 12.58 23.02 -1.82
C TYR A 133 11.17 23.18 -1.27
N ASP A 134 10.16 23.09 -2.12
CA ASP A 134 8.80 23.14 -1.62
C ASP A 134 8.16 21.76 -1.82
N SER A 135 8.29 21.00 -0.73
CA SER A 135 7.68 19.70 -0.39
C SER A 135 8.41 18.41 -0.82
N PHE A 136 9.18 17.93 0.14
CA PHE A 136 9.58 16.55 0.45
C PHE A 136 10.93 16.00 -0.03
N VAL A 137 11.41 16.20 -1.26
CA VAL A 137 12.75 15.73 -1.67
C VAL A 137 13.24 16.53 -2.89
N ASP A 138 14.29 17.32 -2.76
CA ASP A 138 15.03 17.77 -3.95
C ASP A 138 15.72 16.57 -4.57
N THR A 139 15.29 16.21 -5.77
CA THR A 139 15.91 15.16 -6.56
C THR A 139 17.27 15.55 -7.10
N SER A 140 17.65 16.82 -6.95
CA SER A 140 19.02 17.29 -7.09
C SER A 140 19.88 17.02 -5.83
N LEU A 141 19.31 16.84 -4.63
CA LEU A 141 20.05 16.39 -3.43
C LEU A 141 20.09 14.88 -3.27
N MET A 142 19.15 14.17 -3.88
CA MET A 142 19.38 12.74 -4.05
C MET A 142 20.72 12.62 -4.79
N PRO A 143 21.70 11.88 -4.25
CA PRO A 143 22.91 11.54 -4.99
C PRO A 143 22.48 11.18 -6.41
N THR A 144 23.19 11.61 -7.45
CA THR A 144 22.88 11.26 -8.86
C THR A 144 22.67 9.75 -9.07
N ASN A 145 23.13 8.95 -8.11
CA ASN A 145 23.03 7.52 -7.97
C ASN A 145 21.66 6.98 -7.46
N TYR A 146 20.79 7.84 -6.95
CA TYR A 146 19.37 7.58 -6.63
C TYR A 146 18.43 7.93 -7.79
N GLN A 147 18.98 8.46 -8.89
CA GLN A 147 18.28 8.42 -10.16
C GLN A 147 17.98 6.95 -10.51
N PRO A 148 16.84 6.68 -11.20
CA PRO A 148 16.53 5.34 -11.66
C PRO A 148 17.75 4.80 -12.40
N CYS A 149 18.07 3.51 -12.20
CA CYS A 149 19.30 2.87 -12.69
C CYS A 149 19.81 3.52 -13.99
N PRO A 150 21.05 4.04 -14.03
CA PRO A 150 21.53 4.83 -15.15
C PRO A 150 21.25 4.09 -16.45
N LYS A 151 20.61 4.80 -17.40
CA LYS A 151 20.33 4.30 -18.75
C LYS A 151 21.60 3.64 -19.25
N THR A 152 21.63 2.30 -19.33
CA THR A 152 22.64 1.63 -20.13
C THR A 152 22.38 2.12 -21.54
N SER A 153 23.25 3.01 -22.02
CA SER A 153 23.20 3.51 -23.39
C SER A 153 23.05 2.31 -24.33
N LYS A 154 22.03 2.36 -25.18
CA LYS A 154 21.62 1.28 -26.11
C LYS A 154 22.71 0.85 -27.11
N GLU A 155 23.92 1.39 -27.05
CA GLU A 155 25.00 1.02 -27.95
C GLU A 155 25.80 -0.16 -27.36
N GLU A 156 25.60 -1.32 -27.99
CA GLU A 156 26.48 -2.50 -28.00
C GLU A 156 26.52 -3.46 -26.79
N VAL A 157 25.42 -4.16 -26.49
CA VAL A 157 25.53 -5.57 -26.04
C VAL A 157 24.37 -6.41 -26.60
N GLN A 158 24.54 -6.96 -27.80
CA GLN A 158 23.76 -8.11 -28.27
C GLN A 158 24.34 -9.39 -27.64
N LEU A 159 23.95 -9.72 -26.41
CA LEU A 159 24.12 -11.08 -25.88
C LEU A 159 22.82 -11.60 -25.29
N GLU A 160 22.29 -12.65 -25.94
CA GLU A 160 21.24 -13.52 -25.42
C GLU A 160 21.68 -14.15 -24.10
N SER A 161 21.36 -13.53 -22.97
CA SER A 161 21.41 -14.21 -21.67
C SER A 161 20.15 -13.90 -20.89
N LYS A 162 19.37 -14.97 -20.61
CA LYS A 162 18.08 -14.93 -19.91
C LYS A 162 18.19 -14.70 -18.39
N ASP A 163 19.37 -14.40 -17.85
CA ASP A 163 19.63 -14.42 -16.39
C ASP A 163 20.51 -13.24 -15.91
N SER A 164 20.18 -12.00 -16.28
CA SER A 164 20.83 -10.78 -15.77
C SER A 164 19.95 -10.04 -14.74
N SER A 165 19.88 -10.59 -13.52
CA SER A 165 19.06 -10.10 -12.39
C SER A 165 19.82 -9.19 -11.41
N SER A 166 20.56 -8.19 -11.88
CA SER A 166 21.60 -7.57 -11.04
C SER A 166 21.61 -6.07 -10.80
N CYS A 167 20.74 -5.32 -11.45
CA CYS A 167 19.94 -4.42 -10.65
C CYS A 167 18.82 -5.30 -10.07
N LEU A 168 18.27 -5.02 -8.88
CA LEU A 168 16.89 -5.48 -8.65
C LEU A 168 16.11 -5.15 -9.92
N ASP A 169 15.27 -6.06 -10.41
CA ASP A 169 14.54 -5.96 -11.68
C ASP A 169 13.53 -4.78 -11.69
N PHE A 170 14.04 -3.57 -11.48
CA PHE A 170 13.47 -2.28 -11.81
C PHE A 170 13.68 -2.01 -13.30
N SER A 171 14.60 -2.71 -13.98
CA SER A 171 14.74 -2.66 -15.44
C SER A 171 13.58 -3.31 -16.20
N GLY A 172 12.74 -4.12 -15.54
CA GLY A 172 11.46 -4.56 -16.11
C GLY A 172 10.44 -3.41 -16.27
N ASN A 173 10.62 -2.29 -15.54
CA ASN A 173 9.70 -1.15 -15.52
C ASN A 173 10.44 0.21 -15.53
N ASN A 174 11.57 0.35 -16.22
CA ASN A 174 11.77 1.62 -16.93
C ASN A 174 10.68 1.61 -18.01
N LEU A 175 9.50 2.08 -17.61
CA LEU A 175 8.37 2.26 -18.48
C LEU A 175 8.79 3.34 -19.46
N HIS A 176 9.47 2.95 -20.53
CA HIS A 176 9.68 3.81 -21.67
C HIS A 176 8.32 3.99 -22.34
N ILE A 177 7.54 4.89 -21.75
CA ILE A 177 6.66 5.74 -22.54
C ILE A 177 7.66 6.63 -23.27
N ASP A 178 7.61 6.65 -24.60
CA ASP A 178 8.65 7.22 -25.46
C ASP A 178 8.98 8.72 -25.17
N GLU A 179 8.28 9.38 -24.23
CA GLU A 179 8.42 10.80 -23.90
C GLU A 179 8.57 11.14 -22.39
N MET A 180 8.59 10.18 -21.45
CA MET A 180 8.56 10.53 -20.01
C MET A 180 9.36 9.60 -19.09
N ASP A 181 10.34 10.16 -18.35
CA ASP A 181 11.13 9.44 -17.34
C ASP A 181 10.37 9.45 -15.99
N ILE A 182 9.75 8.31 -15.64
CA ILE A 182 9.18 8.07 -14.30
C ILE A 182 10.22 7.34 -13.45
N SER A 183 10.44 7.80 -12.22
CA SER A 183 11.35 7.19 -11.26
C SER A 183 10.68 7.01 -9.88
N SER A 184 11.34 6.31 -8.98
CA SER A 184 10.80 6.01 -7.65
C SER A 184 11.86 6.21 -6.56
N SER A 185 11.42 6.44 -5.32
CA SER A 185 12.31 6.46 -4.16
C SER A 185 12.98 5.10 -4.02
N GLY A 186 14.29 5.04 -4.23
CA GLY A 186 15.02 3.78 -4.45
C GLY A 186 14.64 2.63 -3.51
N ARG A 187 15.01 2.74 -2.23
CA ARG A 187 14.82 1.67 -1.23
C ARG A 187 13.84 2.00 -0.12
N LEU A 188 13.30 3.22 -0.11
CA LEU A 188 12.33 3.67 0.88
C LEU A 188 10.96 3.06 0.58
N SER A 189 10.58 2.05 1.34
CA SER A 189 9.27 1.41 1.22
C SER A 189 8.15 2.34 1.69
N ALA A 190 7.01 2.25 1.01
CA ALA A 190 5.79 2.91 1.45
C ALA A 190 5.30 2.33 2.78
N LEU A 191 4.48 3.09 3.50
CA LEU A 191 3.83 2.59 4.70
C LEU A 191 2.80 1.48 4.37
N PRO A 192 2.66 0.43 5.20
CA PRO A 192 1.79 -0.70 4.92
C PRO A 192 0.28 -0.43 5.10
N ILE A 193 -0.24 0.78 4.83
CA ILE A 193 -1.68 1.11 5.00
C ILE A 193 -2.59 0.76 3.81
N HIS A 194 -2.04 0.20 2.72
CA HIS A 194 -2.75 0.04 1.46
C HIS A 194 -4.02 -0.84 1.57
N SER A 195 -3.95 -1.95 2.31
CA SER A 195 -5.10 -2.84 2.53
C SER A 195 -6.22 -2.14 3.29
N THR A 196 -5.86 -1.41 4.35
CA THR A 196 -6.81 -0.65 5.17
C THR A 196 -7.54 0.38 4.32
N VAL A 197 -6.81 1.19 3.55
CA VAL A 197 -7.41 2.23 2.70
C VAL A 197 -8.24 1.62 1.58
N LEU A 198 -7.78 0.54 0.94
CA LEU A 198 -8.54 -0.14 -0.10
C LEU A 198 -9.87 -0.70 0.45
N LEU A 199 -9.84 -1.32 1.63
CA LEU A 199 -11.05 -1.83 2.28
C LEU A 199 -12.03 -0.69 2.63
N GLU A 200 -11.51 0.41 3.18
CA GLU A 200 -12.32 1.60 3.48
C GLU A 200 -12.93 2.21 2.20
N MET A 201 -12.16 2.29 1.11
CA MET A 201 -12.67 2.72 -0.20
C MET A 201 -13.78 1.81 -0.70
N PHE A 202 -13.61 0.49 -0.61
CA PHE A 202 -14.66 -0.45 -0.98
C PHE A 202 -15.93 -0.24 -0.15
N TYR A 203 -15.81 -0.01 1.15
CA TYR A 203 -16.96 0.28 2.03
C TYR A 203 -17.64 1.62 1.74
N LEU A 204 -16.90 2.62 1.28
CA LEU A 204 -17.43 3.94 0.87
C LEU A 204 -18.03 3.94 -0.53
N SER A 205 -17.66 2.98 -1.37
CA SER A 205 -18.17 2.78 -2.73
C SER A 205 -19.62 2.29 -2.74
N ASN A 206 -20.19 2.14 -3.94
CA ASN A 206 -21.51 1.53 -4.10
C ASN A 206 -21.44 -0.01 -4.19
N GLN A 207 -20.24 -0.60 -4.02
CA GLN A 207 -19.99 -2.05 -4.04
C GLN A 207 -20.55 -2.72 -5.30
N THR A 208 -20.40 -2.04 -6.42
CA THR A 208 -20.79 -2.55 -7.72
C THR A 208 -19.90 -3.73 -8.13
N ASN A 209 -20.29 -4.45 -9.19
CA ASN A 209 -19.41 -5.46 -9.78
C ASN A 209 -18.07 -4.88 -10.25
N ASP A 210 -18.05 -3.60 -10.63
CA ASP A 210 -16.84 -2.87 -11.00
C ASP A 210 -15.94 -2.62 -9.77
N ASP A 211 -16.53 -2.22 -8.64
CA ASP A 211 -15.80 -2.07 -7.37
C ASP A 211 -15.21 -3.40 -6.89
N LEU A 212 -15.95 -4.52 -7.05
CA LEU A 212 -15.44 -5.87 -6.76
C LEU A 212 -14.32 -6.28 -7.71
N LEU A 213 -14.41 -5.92 -8.99
CA LEU A 213 -13.35 -6.19 -9.97
C LEU A 213 -12.08 -5.39 -9.65
N HIS A 214 -12.22 -4.12 -9.25
CA HIS A 214 -11.12 -3.33 -8.75
C HIS A 214 -10.52 -3.92 -7.46
N LEU A 215 -11.37 -4.28 -6.49
CA LEU A 215 -10.94 -4.93 -5.25
C LEU A 215 -10.12 -6.20 -5.54
N HIS A 216 -10.58 -7.01 -6.49
CA HIS A 216 -9.86 -8.20 -6.96
C HIS A 216 -8.50 -7.85 -7.57
N TRP A 217 -8.46 -6.86 -8.47
CA TRP A 217 -7.23 -6.43 -9.14
C TRP A 217 -6.17 -5.94 -8.15
N TYR A 218 -6.57 -5.14 -7.16
CA TYR A 218 -5.66 -4.61 -6.15
C TYR A 218 -5.28 -5.66 -5.10
N PHE A 219 -6.13 -6.65 -4.82
CA PHE A 219 -5.80 -7.72 -3.86
C PHE A 219 -4.50 -8.43 -4.22
N GLU A 220 -4.31 -8.87 -5.47
CA GLU A 220 -3.09 -9.58 -5.89
C GLU A 220 -1.83 -8.72 -5.74
N ARG A 221 -1.94 -7.42 -6.04
CA ARG A 221 -0.84 -6.46 -5.89
C ARG A 221 -0.49 -6.25 -4.43
N ILE A 222 -1.49 -6.02 -3.58
CA ILE A 222 -1.28 -5.84 -2.15
C ILE A 222 -0.77 -7.12 -1.50
N TYR A 223 -1.29 -8.29 -1.88
CA TYR A 223 -0.78 -9.57 -1.40
C TYR A 223 0.71 -9.74 -1.69
N LYS A 224 1.17 -9.41 -2.91
CA LYS A 224 2.60 -9.40 -3.26
C LYS A 224 3.40 -8.41 -2.41
N MET A 225 2.85 -7.23 -2.12
CA MET A 225 3.49 -6.24 -1.26
C MET A 225 3.65 -6.74 0.18
N HIS A 226 2.62 -7.35 0.75
CA HIS A 226 2.70 -7.95 2.07
C HIS A 226 3.68 -9.12 2.09
N ASN A 227 3.65 -9.98 1.06
CA ASN A 227 4.63 -11.04 0.91
C ASN A 227 6.06 -10.51 0.81
N TYR A 228 6.28 -9.37 0.12
CA TYR A 228 7.58 -8.70 0.07
C TYR A 228 8.07 -8.34 1.47
N TRP A 229 7.26 -7.68 2.30
CA TRP A 229 7.66 -7.36 3.68
C TRP A 229 7.97 -8.61 4.48
N MET A 230 7.13 -9.63 4.41
CA MET A 230 7.33 -10.84 5.23
C MET A 230 8.56 -11.65 4.80
N GLU A 231 8.81 -11.76 3.49
CA GLU A 231 9.90 -12.60 2.96
C GLU A 231 11.25 -11.87 2.81
N HIS A 232 11.27 -10.54 2.70
CA HIS A 232 12.49 -9.76 2.44
C HIS A 232 12.84 -8.77 3.55
N VAL A 233 11.88 -8.28 4.31
CA VAL A 233 12.15 -7.31 5.40
C VAL A 233 12.11 -8.03 6.75
N MET A 234 11.01 -8.71 7.05
CA MET A 234 10.75 -9.38 8.32
C MET A 234 11.10 -10.88 8.33
N LYS A 235 11.90 -11.33 7.36
CA LYS A 235 12.23 -12.75 7.14
C LYS A 235 12.68 -13.50 8.40
N PHE A 236 13.42 -12.82 9.26
CA PHE A 236 14.04 -13.42 10.46
C PHE A 236 13.22 -13.23 11.74
N CYS A 237 12.01 -12.70 11.64
CA CYS A 237 11.12 -12.48 12.77
C CYS A 237 10.38 -13.77 13.21
N SER A 238 10.21 -14.76 12.31
CA SER A 238 9.43 -15.98 12.57
C SER A 238 10.23 -17.13 13.24
N GLU A 239 11.54 -17.26 12.98
CA GLU A 239 12.30 -18.47 13.32
C GLU A 239 12.90 -18.50 14.75
N ASN A 240 12.98 -17.35 15.45
CA ASN A 240 13.74 -17.24 16.71
C ASN A 240 12.90 -17.31 17.99
N LEU A 241 11.58 -17.47 17.92
CA LEU A 241 10.74 -17.32 19.13
C LEU A 241 10.71 -18.57 20.03
N TYR A 242 11.07 -19.76 19.53
CA TYR A 242 11.07 -20.99 20.33
C TYR A 242 12.37 -21.81 20.25
N SER A 243 13.27 -21.53 19.32
CA SER A 243 14.51 -22.28 19.15
C SER A 243 15.65 -21.69 19.99
N LYS A 244 15.71 -22.06 21.27
CA LYS A 244 16.88 -21.80 22.15
C LYS A 244 18.17 -22.54 21.72
N ARG A 245 18.25 -23.12 20.52
CA ARG A 245 19.30 -24.09 20.15
C ARG A 245 20.14 -23.77 18.91
N TYR A 246 19.97 -22.64 18.25
CA TYR A 246 20.94 -22.19 17.24
C TYR A 246 21.95 -21.22 17.84
N ASP A 247 23.00 -21.83 18.40
CA ASP A 247 24.22 -21.17 18.85
C ASP A 247 25.05 -20.83 17.59
N GLY A 248 25.04 -19.58 17.15
CA GLY A 248 25.87 -19.19 16.01
C GLY A 248 25.66 -17.79 15.43
N MET A 249 24.47 -17.47 14.91
CA MET A 249 24.20 -16.14 14.32
C MET A 249 22.69 -15.84 14.39
N ARG A 250 22.26 -15.12 15.43
CA ARG A 250 20.89 -14.59 15.48
C ARG A 250 20.77 -13.52 14.41
N LYS A 251 20.03 -13.82 13.35
CA LYS A 251 19.73 -12.82 12.33
C LYS A 251 18.77 -11.78 12.90
N PRO A 252 18.98 -10.49 12.59
CA PRO A 252 18.17 -9.42 13.15
C PRO A 252 16.73 -9.46 12.60
N CYS A 253 15.76 -9.23 13.47
CA CYS A 253 14.38 -8.94 13.09
C CYS A 253 14.17 -7.42 13.10
N TYR A 254 13.73 -6.87 11.97
CA TYR A 254 13.43 -5.45 11.77
C TYR A 254 12.28 -5.33 10.76
N ASN A 255 11.64 -4.16 10.72
CA ASN A 255 10.60 -3.83 9.74
C ASN A 255 10.86 -2.52 8.99
N ILE A 256 11.88 -1.74 9.39
CA ILE A 256 12.38 -0.60 8.63
C ILE A 256 13.91 -0.62 8.55
N ILE A 257 14.45 -0.09 7.46
CA ILE A 257 15.89 0.11 7.19
C ILE A 257 16.25 1.57 6.99
N HIS A 258 15.29 2.47 7.13
CA HIS A 258 15.49 3.91 7.08
C HIS A 258 14.44 4.65 7.92
N PRO A 259 14.79 5.73 8.65
CA PRO A 259 13.82 6.52 9.42
C PRO A 259 12.64 7.02 8.59
N PHE A 260 12.86 7.37 7.32
CA PHE A 260 11.79 7.80 6.40
C PHE A 260 10.73 6.72 6.11
N GLU A 261 10.93 5.45 6.48
CA GLU A 261 9.91 4.41 6.36
C GLU A 261 9.00 4.33 7.61
N SER A 262 9.38 5.01 8.69
CA SER A 262 8.61 5.07 9.93
C SER A 262 7.47 6.10 9.84
N LEU A 263 6.47 5.91 10.71
CA LEU A 263 5.45 6.90 10.98
C LEU A 263 5.87 7.97 11.96
N VAL A 264 6.97 7.77 12.66
CA VAL A 264 7.40 8.74 13.65
C VAL A 264 7.81 10.01 12.93
N PRO A 265 7.26 11.18 13.32
CA PRO A 265 7.69 12.47 12.78
C PRO A 265 9.21 12.59 12.80
N MET A 266 9.79 13.12 11.73
CA MET A 266 11.24 13.26 11.64
C MET A 266 11.81 14.14 12.75
N SER A 267 11.09 15.17 13.16
CA SER A 267 11.46 16.05 14.28
C SER A 267 11.23 15.44 15.67
N SER A 268 10.81 14.17 15.76
CA SER A 268 10.70 13.48 17.04
C SER A 268 12.08 13.30 17.68
N PRO A 269 12.24 13.60 18.99
CA PRO A 269 13.52 13.46 19.68
C PRO A 269 14.02 12.01 19.72
N GLN A 270 13.15 11.02 19.49
CA GLN A 270 13.55 9.60 19.46
C GLN A 270 14.64 9.32 18.42
N TRP A 271 14.71 10.12 17.36
CA TRP A 271 15.68 9.92 16.29
C TRP A 271 17.10 10.28 16.74
N ASN A 272 17.26 11.15 17.74
CA ASN A 272 18.58 11.47 18.28
C ASN A 272 19.23 10.24 18.91
N ASP A 273 18.44 9.46 19.67
CA ASP A 273 18.92 8.22 20.27
C ASP A 273 19.09 7.12 19.20
N ALA A 274 18.12 6.97 18.30
CA ALA A 274 18.14 5.96 17.26
C ALA A 274 19.26 6.17 16.21
N LEU A 275 19.70 7.42 15.99
CA LEU A 275 20.72 7.76 15.00
C LEU A 275 22.08 8.11 15.62
N SER A 276 22.21 8.09 16.95
CA SER A 276 23.47 8.37 17.66
C SER A 276 24.67 7.61 17.08
N TYR A 277 24.54 6.29 16.87
CA TYR A 277 25.60 5.48 16.27
C TYR A 277 25.94 5.87 14.81
N ILE A 278 24.96 6.34 14.06
CA ILE A 278 25.17 6.82 12.68
C ILE A 278 25.89 8.16 12.69
N ASN A 279 25.56 9.04 13.64
CA ASN A 279 26.27 10.29 13.86
C ASN A 279 27.75 10.04 14.17
N ASP A 280 28.06 9.07 15.05
CA ASP A 280 29.44 8.68 15.35
C ASP A 280 30.18 8.21 14.07
N ILE A 281 29.53 7.43 13.21
CA ILE A 281 30.11 6.98 11.93
C ILE A 281 30.36 8.16 10.98
N ILE A 282 29.45 9.11 10.91
CA ILE A 282 29.58 10.31 10.05
C ILE A 282 30.76 11.15 10.52
N GLU A 283 30.86 11.38 11.83
CA GLU A 283 31.97 12.13 12.44
C GLU A 283 33.30 11.40 12.22
N GLU A 284 33.38 10.10 12.48
CA GLU A 284 34.59 9.27 12.29
C GLU A 284 35.06 9.32 10.83
N ARG A 285 34.12 9.24 9.88
CA ARG A 285 34.44 9.27 8.44
C ARG A 285 34.71 10.68 7.91
N GLY A 286 34.42 11.71 8.70
CA GLY A 286 34.37 13.09 8.21
C GLY A 286 33.46 13.22 6.99
N TRP A 287 32.38 12.43 6.92
CA TRP A 287 31.45 12.45 5.80
C TRP A 287 30.74 13.80 5.78
N LYS A 288 30.52 14.31 4.57
CA LYS A 288 29.72 15.51 4.32
C LYS A 288 28.80 15.23 3.13
N PRO A 289 27.56 15.72 3.15
CA PRO A 289 26.67 15.53 2.02
C PRO A 289 27.31 16.12 0.76
N SER A 290 27.25 15.35 -0.33
CA SER A 290 27.84 15.71 -1.63
C SER A 290 27.35 17.05 -2.19
N ARG A 291 26.19 17.53 -1.73
CA ARG A 291 25.69 18.88 -1.93
C ARG A 291 25.34 19.48 -0.57
N HIS A 292 25.81 20.71 -0.34
CA HIS A 292 25.46 21.42 0.88
C HIS A 292 23.95 21.72 0.84
N ILE A 293 23.20 21.03 1.69
CA ILE A 293 21.78 21.29 1.87
C ILE A 293 21.69 22.63 2.58
N ASN A 294 21.17 23.65 1.92
CA ASN A 294 20.98 24.94 2.57
C ASN A 294 19.72 24.90 3.43
N ILE A 295 19.81 24.22 4.59
CA ILE A 295 18.70 24.07 5.55
C ILE A 295 18.25 25.44 6.08
N SER A 296 19.14 26.45 6.07
CA SER A 296 18.82 27.80 6.57
C SER A 296 17.75 28.55 5.75
N GLY A 297 17.43 28.07 4.55
CA GLY A 297 16.33 28.59 3.72
C GLY A 297 14.97 27.95 3.97
N PHE A 298 14.93 26.87 4.74
CA PHE A 298 13.71 26.16 5.08
C PHE A 298 13.20 26.64 6.42
N ASN A 299 11.89 26.55 6.62
CA ASN A 299 11.36 26.73 7.96
C ASN A 299 11.90 25.58 8.83
N LEU A 300 12.92 25.85 9.66
CA LEU A 300 13.60 24.87 10.51
C LEU A 300 12.66 24.12 11.47
N ASP A 301 11.42 24.60 11.65
CA ASP A 301 10.36 23.91 12.37
C ASP A 301 9.80 22.69 11.61
N GLU A 302 10.06 22.56 10.30
CA GLU A 302 9.66 21.41 9.48
C GLU A 302 10.67 20.24 9.53
N TYR A 303 11.92 20.51 9.87
CA TYR A 303 13.00 19.53 9.89
C TYR A 303 13.41 19.17 11.32
N THR A 304 14.24 18.14 11.47
CA THR A 304 14.87 17.90 12.77
C THR A 304 15.66 19.16 13.11
N ARG A 305 15.32 19.82 14.22
CA ARG A 305 16.10 20.97 14.70
C ARG A 305 17.55 20.60 15.00
N ASP A 306 17.82 19.32 15.15
CA ASP A 306 19.15 18.74 15.19
C ASP A 306 19.61 18.42 13.76
N ASP A 307 20.53 19.24 13.24
CA ASP A 307 21.15 19.04 11.93
C ASP A 307 21.80 17.64 11.83
N SER A 308 22.29 17.08 12.95
CA SER A 308 22.97 15.78 12.95
C SER A 308 22.03 14.63 12.60
N SER A 309 20.83 14.59 13.19
CA SER A 309 19.81 13.57 12.89
C SER A 309 19.40 13.60 11.42
N TYR A 310 19.22 14.79 10.83
CA TYR A 310 18.91 14.91 9.41
C TYR A 310 20.10 14.48 8.53
N GLU A 311 21.32 14.92 8.85
CA GLU A 311 22.54 14.49 8.16
C GLU A 311 22.72 12.97 8.21
N ALA A 312 22.40 12.33 9.34
CA ALA A 312 22.38 10.88 9.49
C ALA A 312 21.37 10.20 8.56
N MET A 313 20.15 10.73 8.45
CA MET A 313 19.16 10.22 7.50
C MET A 313 19.66 10.36 6.05
N VAL A 314 20.24 11.51 5.69
CA VAL A 314 20.79 11.72 4.33
C VAL A 314 21.97 10.79 4.04
N TYR A 315 22.87 10.60 5.01
CA TYR A 315 23.96 9.64 4.91
C TYR A 315 23.45 8.21 4.71
N LEU A 316 22.43 7.79 5.45
CA LEU A 316 21.85 6.46 5.31
C LEU A 316 21.26 6.25 3.92
N MET A 317 20.61 7.27 3.35
CA MET A 317 20.23 7.21 1.94
C MET A 317 21.48 6.99 1.07
N GLU A 318 22.45 7.91 1.08
CA GLU A 318 23.62 7.79 0.20
C GLU A 318 24.31 6.42 0.32
N CYS A 319 24.39 5.91 1.56
CA CYS A 319 24.87 4.57 1.86
C CYS A 319 24.08 3.48 1.12
N GLN A 320 22.75 3.44 1.26
CA GLN A 320 21.91 2.39 0.66
C GLN A 320 22.05 2.36 -0.87
N THR A 321 22.22 3.54 -1.48
CA THR A 321 22.45 3.66 -2.91
C THR A 321 23.83 3.19 -3.33
N ASN A 322 24.88 3.58 -2.60
CA ASN A 322 26.23 3.10 -2.87
C ASN A 322 26.33 1.57 -2.74
N ALA A 323 25.66 0.99 -1.74
CA ALA A 323 25.54 -0.46 -1.60
C ALA A 323 24.86 -1.10 -2.82
N THR A 324 23.78 -0.48 -3.32
CA THR A 324 23.06 -0.97 -4.50
C THR A 324 23.92 -0.94 -5.77
N ILE A 325 24.68 0.12 -5.98
CA ILE A 325 25.61 0.27 -7.11
C ILE A 325 26.76 -0.75 -7.02
N ALA A 326 27.31 -0.94 -5.83
CA ALA A 326 28.40 -1.91 -5.61
C ALA A 326 27.96 -3.33 -6.04
N ARG A 327 26.74 -3.74 -5.68
CA ARG A 327 26.18 -5.01 -6.14
C ARG A 327 25.98 -5.10 -7.64
N ALA A 328 25.45 -4.05 -8.25
CA ALA A 328 25.26 -4.02 -9.69
C ALA A 328 26.61 -4.19 -10.41
N SER A 329 27.66 -3.59 -9.87
CA SER A 329 29.03 -3.72 -10.39
C SER A 329 29.60 -5.14 -10.21
N ASP A 330 29.42 -5.75 -9.03
CA ASP A 330 29.92 -7.10 -8.73
C ASP A 330 29.27 -8.18 -9.59
N SER A 331 28.02 -7.97 -9.98
CA SER A 331 27.24 -8.93 -10.75
C SER A 331 27.73 -9.18 -12.19
N ASN A 332 28.51 -8.25 -12.72
CA ASN A 332 29.17 -8.32 -14.02
C ASN A 332 30.48 -9.11 -13.94
N SER A 333 30.97 -9.40 -12.73
CA SER A 333 32.10 -10.30 -12.56
C SER A 333 31.65 -11.75 -12.76
N THR A 334 32.34 -12.48 -13.64
CA THR A 334 32.06 -13.88 -14.00
C THR A 334 32.25 -14.87 -12.84
N GLN A 335 32.68 -14.42 -11.65
CA GLN A 335 32.79 -15.23 -10.44
C GLN A 335 31.46 -15.27 -9.66
N ARG A 336 30.36 -15.63 -10.34
CA ARG A 336 29.05 -15.88 -9.71
C ARG A 336 29.02 -17.28 -9.07
N LYS A 337 29.29 -17.42 -7.77
CA LYS A 337 28.84 -18.61 -7.00
C LYS A 337 28.34 -18.37 -5.59
N THR A 338 28.63 -17.25 -4.95
CA THR A 338 28.01 -16.94 -3.66
C THR A 338 26.84 -16.00 -3.90
N LYS A 339 25.64 -16.58 -3.96
CA LYS A 339 24.36 -15.88 -3.92
C LYS A 339 24.18 -15.26 -2.51
N GLY A 340 25.06 -14.33 -2.16
CA GLY A 340 25.00 -13.59 -0.92
C GLY A 340 23.67 -12.86 -0.85
N ASN A 341 22.98 -12.99 0.27
CA ASN A 341 21.72 -12.30 0.49
C ASN A 341 21.98 -10.81 0.37
N PHE A 342 21.21 -10.12 -0.48
CA PHE A 342 21.37 -8.68 -0.69
C PHE A 342 21.25 -7.90 0.61
N GLU A 343 20.30 -8.31 1.44
CA GLU A 343 20.02 -7.74 2.75
C GLU A 343 21.26 -7.75 3.64
N ASN A 344 22.04 -8.84 3.64
CA ASN A 344 23.27 -8.91 4.43
C ASN A 344 24.26 -7.86 3.94
N MET A 345 24.45 -7.74 2.63
CA MET A 345 25.33 -6.73 2.07
C MET A 345 24.84 -5.31 2.38
N LEU A 346 23.53 -5.06 2.37
CA LEU A 346 22.97 -3.76 2.72
C LEU A 346 23.26 -3.41 4.18
N LEU A 347 22.97 -4.33 5.11
CA LEU A 347 23.24 -4.15 6.55
C LEU A 347 24.74 -4.08 6.86
N GLU A 348 25.56 -4.77 6.09
CA GLU A 348 27.03 -4.71 6.19
C GLU A 348 27.59 -3.35 5.78
N HIS A 349 26.91 -2.58 4.93
CA HIS A 349 27.40 -1.28 4.47
C HIS A 349 26.68 -0.12 5.18
N CYS A 350 25.39 -0.30 5.51
CA CYS A 350 24.50 0.72 6.06
C CYS A 350 23.91 0.20 7.37
N PRO A 351 24.56 0.52 8.51
CA PRO A 351 24.26 -0.10 9.79
C PRO A 351 23.08 0.55 10.50
N PHE A 352 21.94 0.63 9.81
CA PHE A 352 20.67 1.05 10.40
C PHE A 352 19.58 0.06 10.03
N ALA A 353 18.94 -0.48 11.05
CA ALA A 353 17.73 -1.25 10.93
C ALA A 353 17.00 -1.20 12.27
N MET A 354 15.69 -1.07 12.23
CA MET A 354 14.88 -0.85 13.41
C MET A 354 13.62 -1.70 13.33
N LEU A 355 13.24 -2.25 14.47
CA LEU A 355 11.93 -2.80 14.70
C LEU A 355 11.06 -1.69 15.27
N ASP A 356 10.45 -0.94 14.36
CA ASP A 356 9.60 0.21 14.60
C ASP A 356 8.18 -0.22 14.95
N ILE A 357 7.73 0.12 16.16
CA ILE A 357 6.46 -0.37 16.69
C ILE A 357 5.24 0.23 15.99
N SER A 358 5.29 1.53 15.65
CA SER A 358 4.29 2.20 14.82
C SER A 358 4.07 1.49 13.49
N HIS A 359 5.15 1.24 12.74
CA HIS A 359 5.10 0.58 11.44
C HIS A 359 4.60 -0.86 11.58
N LEU A 360 5.02 -1.58 12.63
CA LEU A 360 4.56 -2.96 12.89
C LEU A 360 3.06 -2.99 13.20
N ALA A 361 2.57 -2.03 13.97
CA ALA A 361 1.17 -1.91 14.33
C ALA A 361 0.32 -1.69 13.06
N VAL A 362 0.74 -0.75 12.20
CA VAL A 362 0.11 -0.51 10.90
C VAL A 362 0.10 -1.76 10.02
N LEU A 363 1.23 -2.47 9.96
CA LEU A 363 1.36 -3.69 9.19
C LEU A 363 0.41 -4.78 9.69
N SER A 364 0.32 -4.97 11.01
CA SER A 364 -0.62 -5.91 11.64
C SER A 364 -2.07 -5.59 11.27
N LYS A 365 -2.47 -4.31 11.37
CA LYS A 365 -3.81 -3.89 10.93
C LYS A 365 -4.06 -4.21 9.47
N SER A 366 -3.10 -3.88 8.63
CA SER A 366 -3.20 -4.07 7.20
C SER A 366 -3.26 -5.55 6.80
N HIS A 367 -2.60 -6.46 7.53
CA HIS A 367 -2.78 -7.90 7.33
C HIS A 367 -4.22 -8.35 7.64
N LYS A 368 -4.81 -7.85 8.74
CA LYS A 368 -6.22 -8.15 9.08
C LYS A 368 -7.17 -7.63 8.00
N ASP A 369 -6.93 -6.42 7.50
CA ASP A 369 -7.75 -5.84 6.42
C ASP A 369 -7.55 -6.57 5.09
N LEU A 370 -6.34 -7.01 4.78
CA LEU A 370 -6.08 -7.86 3.61
C LEU A 370 -6.84 -9.19 3.71
N ASN A 371 -6.90 -9.79 4.90
CA ASN A 371 -7.70 -10.99 5.13
C ASN A 371 -9.19 -10.73 4.93
N ALA A 372 -9.71 -9.60 5.43
CA ALA A 372 -11.10 -9.22 5.23
C ALA A 372 -11.43 -9.02 3.74
N ILE A 373 -10.54 -8.35 2.98
CA ILE A 373 -10.65 -8.25 1.52
C ILE A 373 -10.68 -9.64 0.88
N ALA A 374 -9.78 -10.53 1.32
CA ALA A 374 -9.69 -11.88 0.78
C ALA A 374 -10.99 -12.67 0.99
N TRP A 375 -11.60 -12.54 2.17
CA TRP A 375 -12.90 -13.13 2.49
C TRP A 375 -14.04 -12.57 1.64
N ILE A 376 -14.12 -11.24 1.47
CA ILE A 376 -15.12 -10.61 0.58
C ILE A 376 -15.00 -11.18 -0.84
N LEU A 377 -13.78 -11.29 -1.36
CA LEU A 377 -13.52 -11.85 -2.69
C LEU A 377 -13.87 -13.35 -2.77
N HIS A 378 -13.58 -14.10 -1.71
CA HIS A 378 -13.95 -15.52 -1.63
C HIS A 378 -15.47 -15.72 -1.64
N GLU A 379 -16.21 -14.94 -0.83
CA GLU A 379 -17.67 -14.99 -0.76
C GLU A 379 -18.37 -14.47 -2.02
N SER A 380 -17.73 -13.55 -2.76
CA SER A 380 -18.25 -13.05 -4.03
C SER A 380 -18.27 -14.11 -5.15
N HIS A 381 -17.71 -15.31 -4.90
CA HIS A 381 -17.53 -16.37 -5.90
C HIS A 381 -16.79 -15.90 -7.16
N SER A 382 -15.89 -14.92 -7.01
CA SER A 382 -15.02 -14.48 -8.09
C SER A 382 -14.20 -15.66 -8.61
N ARG A 383 -14.11 -15.81 -9.94
CA ARG A 383 -13.30 -16.89 -10.57
C ARG A 383 -11.84 -16.86 -10.14
N ASN A 384 -11.38 -15.68 -9.72
CA ASN A 384 -10.01 -15.43 -9.29
C ASN A 384 -9.95 -15.19 -7.78
N ALA A 385 -10.89 -15.75 -7.01
CA ALA A 385 -10.87 -15.65 -5.55
C ALA A 385 -9.51 -16.10 -4.98
N PRO A 386 -9.08 -15.49 -3.86
CA PRO A 386 -7.85 -15.88 -3.18
C PRO A 386 -7.84 -17.38 -2.89
N THR A 387 -6.69 -18.00 -3.15
CA THR A 387 -6.49 -19.41 -2.86
C THR A 387 -6.49 -19.66 -1.35
N LYS A 388 -6.84 -20.89 -0.94
CA LYS A 388 -6.74 -21.30 0.47
C LYS A 388 -5.32 -21.12 1.04
N THR A 389 -4.29 -21.30 0.21
CA THR A 389 -2.90 -21.09 0.60
C THR A 389 -2.62 -19.61 0.87
N GLN A 390 -3.12 -18.69 0.04
CA GLN A 390 -2.99 -17.25 0.29
C GLN A 390 -3.67 -16.85 1.60
N LEU A 391 -4.89 -17.35 1.87
CA LEU A 391 -5.60 -17.10 3.12
C LEU A 391 -4.80 -17.58 4.34
N LEU A 392 -4.32 -18.82 4.33
CA LEU A 392 -3.50 -19.38 5.40
C LEU A 392 -2.19 -18.60 5.60
N MET A 393 -1.57 -18.11 4.52
CA MET A 393 -0.38 -17.26 4.63
C MET A 393 -0.69 -15.91 5.28
N ILE A 394 -1.81 -15.27 4.92
CA ILE A 394 -2.24 -14.02 5.55
C ILE A 394 -2.53 -14.24 7.03
N GLU A 395 -3.21 -15.32 7.41
CA GLU A 395 -3.46 -15.69 8.81
C GLU A 395 -2.16 -15.85 9.59
N ASN A 396 -1.16 -16.57 9.04
CA ASN A 396 0.15 -16.69 9.66
C ASN A 396 0.86 -15.33 9.85
N TRP A 397 0.69 -14.39 8.92
CA TRP A 397 1.24 -13.03 9.05
C TRP A 397 0.53 -12.24 10.16
N ILE A 398 -0.79 -12.37 10.28
CA ILE A 398 -1.57 -11.77 11.37
C ILE A 398 -1.08 -12.30 12.71
N ASP A 399 -0.94 -13.63 12.85
CA ASP A 399 -0.51 -14.26 14.09
C ASP A 399 0.89 -13.80 14.49
N LEU A 400 1.84 -13.79 13.54
CA LEU A 400 3.21 -13.35 13.79
C LEU A 400 3.27 -11.89 14.23
N THR A 401 2.63 -10.97 13.48
CA THR A 401 2.69 -9.55 13.81
C THR A 401 1.94 -9.21 15.11
N SER A 402 0.85 -9.91 15.40
CA SER A 402 0.10 -9.75 16.66
C SER A 402 0.91 -10.26 17.86
N ASP A 403 1.56 -11.42 17.74
CA ASP A 403 2.45 -11.95 18.78
C ASP A 403 3.67 -11.04 19.02
N MET A 404 4.25 -10.49 17.95
CA MET A 404 5.33 -9.51 18.06
C MET A 404 4.87 -8.24 18.79
N LEU A 405 3.72 -7.67 18.41
CA LEU A 405 3.16 -6.51 19.10
C LEU A 405 2.92 -6.82 20.57
N ALA A 406 2.27 -7.94 20.90
CA ALA A 406 2.03 -8.33 22.29
C ALA A 406 3.32 -8.42 23.12
N ARG A 407 4.44 -8.83 22.53
CA ARG A 407 5.75 -8.93 23.21
C ARG A 407 6.54 -7.62 23.24
N LEU A 408 6.40 -6.77 22.23
CA LEU A 408 7.16 -5.51 22.10
C LEU A 408 6.48 -4.34 22.81
N ILE A 409 5.15 -4.37 22.87
CA ILE A 409 4.34 -3.46 23.68
C ILE A 409 4.60 -3.73 25.17
N TRP A 410 4.94 -4.98 25.52
CA TRP A 410 5.09 -5.45 26.89
C TRP A 410 6.55 -5.64 27.29
N ASP A 411 7.30 -4.53 27.35
CA ASP A 411 8.52 -4.51 28.17
C ASP A 411 8.13 -4.37 29.65
N ASP A 412 9.03 -4.73 30.58
CA ASP A 412 8.80 -4.73 32.04
C ASP A 412 8.31 -3.37 32.59
N ASN A 413 8.43 -2.29 31.79
CA ASN A 413 8.04 -0.93 32.12
C ASN A 413 6.70 -0.46 31.53
N SER A 414 5.91 -1.35 30.89
CA SER A 414 4.57 -1.01 30.34
C SER A 414 4.61 0.19 29.37
N SER A 415 5.61 0.22 28.48
CA SER A 415 5.79 1.30 27.50
C SER A 415 6.01 0.73 26.10
N PHE A 416 5.40 1.36 25.10
CA PHE A 416 5.70 1.10 23.70
C PHE A 416 7.16 1.49 23.43
N SER A 417 7.98 0.53 23.03
CA SER A 417 9.36 0.80 22.63
C SER A 417 9.66 0.15 21.30
N SER A 418 10.25 0.93 20.42
CA SER A 418 10.88 0.39 19.21
C SER A 418 12.26 -0.15 19.56
N LYS A 419 12.79 -1.06 18.75
CA LYS A 419 14.13 -1.64 18.99
C LYS A 419 15.06 -1.28 17.84
N ASN A 420 16.04 -0.44 18.13
CA ASN A 420 17.10 -0.14 17.17
C ASN A 420 18.18 -1.21 17.26
N LEU A 421 18.57 -1.77 16.11
CA LEU A 421 19.55 -2.85 16.07
C LEU A 421 20.96 -2.28 16.17
N GLN A 422 21.81 -2.93 16.97
CA GLN A 422 23.20 -2.50 17.12
C GLN A 422 24.14 -3.20 16.15
N PHE A 423 25.06 -2.44 15.59
CA PHE A 423 26.07 -2.91 14.68
C PHE A 423 27.46 -2.57 15.21
N THR A 424 28.44 -3.41 14.89
CA THR A 424 29.85 -3.18 15.18
C THR A 424 30.63 -3.22 13.88
N ALA A 425 31.57 -2.28 13.72
CA ALA A 425 32.49 -2.30 12.61
C ALA A 425 33.42 -3.53 12.74
N SER A 426 33.48 -4.34 11.69
CA SER A 426 34.45 -5.43 11.57
C SER A 426 35.82 -4.81 11.31
N GLY A 427 36.69 -4.83 12.33
CA GLY A 427 38.03 -4.26 12.26
C GLY A 427 38.91 -4.90 11.17
N GLY A 428 38.87 -4.33 9.97
CA GLY A 428 39.84 -4.55 8.91
C GLY A 428 40.66 -3.29 8.72
N ASN A 429 42.00 -3.41 8.71
CA ASN A 429 42.94 -2.28 8.56
C ASN A 429 42.82 -1.52 7.21
N ASN A 430 41.90 -1.93 6.33
CA ASN A 430 41.66 -1.26 5.05
C ASN A 430 40.43 -0.35 5.17
N ALA A 431 40.67 0.94 5.35
CA ALA A 431 39.65 2.00 5.42
C ALA A 431 38.69 2.06 4.20
N SER A 432 38.95 1.30 3.13
CA SER A 432 38.14 1.29 1.91
C SER A 432 36.95 0.31 1.92
N LYS A 433 36.83 -0.57 2.92
CA LYS A 433 35.70 -1.52 3.03
C LYS A 433 35.29 -1.72 4.49
N TYR A 434 34.48 -0.80 5.00
CA TYR A 434 33.81 -0.99 6.28
C TYR A 434 32.72 -2.05 6.13
N HIS A 435 32.83 -3.13 6.89
CA HIS A 435 31.78 -4.14 7.03
C HIS A 435 31.22 -4.06 8.45
N TYR A 436 29.91 -3.99 8.57
CA TYR A 436 29.22 -3.96 9.86
C TYR A 436 28.62 -5.34 10.18
N ASN A 437 28.85 -5.81 11.42
CA ASN A 437 28.24 -7.01 11.94
C ASN A 437 27.22 -6.64 13.01
N TYR A 438 26.01 -7.18 12.89
CA TYR A 438 25.01 -7.10 13.94
C TYR A 438 25.55 -7.75 15.23
N THR A 439 25.45 -7.04 16.36
CA THR A 439 26.03 -7.50 17.64
C THR A 439 25.22 -8.61 18.30
N GLY A 440 23.97 -8.81 17.88
CA GLY A 440 23.00 -9.63 18.60
C GLY A 440 22.15 -8.83 19.60
N GLU A 441 22.47 -7.55 19.82
CA GLU A 441 21.84 -6.67 20.79
C GLU A 441 20.96 -5.60 20.10
N SER A 442 19.98 -5.09 20.84
CA SER A 442 19.10 -4.01 20.40
C SER A 442 18.93 -2.99 21.51
N ILE A 443 18.88 -1.70 21.16
CA ILE A 443 18.57 -0.61 22.08
C ILE A 443 17.06 -0.37 22.04
N SER A 444 16.41 -0.43 23.19
CA SER A 444 15.02 0.04 23.32
C SER A 444 14.99 1.56 23.15
N ILE A 445 14.30 2.02 22.12
CA ILE A 445 13.98 3.42 21.88
C ILE A 445 12.55 3.63 22.34
N TYR A 446 12.37 4.42 23.39
CA TYR A 446 11.04 4.69 23.92
C TYR A 446 10.19 5.39 22.86
N GLY A 447 9.03 4.80 22.59
CA GLY A 447 8.04 5.34 21.65
C GLY A 447 7.40 6.56 22.28
N HIS A 448 7.78 7.73 21.80
CA HIS A 448 7.14 8.98 22.19
C HIS A 448 5.97 9.31 21.28
N ASN A 449 5.70 8.52 20.23
CA ASN A 449 4.76 8.87 19.19
C ASN A 449 3.32 8.47 19.57
N ALA A 450 2.37 9.40 19.41
CA ALA A 450 0.95 9.13 19.67
C ALA A 450 0.40 7.99 18.80
N ALA A 451 0.97 7.80 17.61
CA ALA A 451 0.63 6.71 16.68
C ALA A 451 0.98 5.31 17.22
N ASP A 452 2.00 5.21 18.08
CA ASP A 452 2.43 3.92 18.68
C ASP A 452 1.30 3.30 19.52
N LEU A 453 0.40 4.14 20.06
CA LEU A 453 -0.59 3.71 21.03
C LEU A 453 -1.67 2.79 20.43
N LEU A 454 -2.05 2.97 19.16
CA LEU A 454 -3.34 2.41 18.69
C LEU A 454 -3.48 2.03 17.22
N ILE A 455 -2.47 2.20 16.36
CA ILE A 455 -2.64 1.84 14.96
C ILE A 455 -2.56 0.33 14.79
N GLY A 456 -3.64 -0.42 15.04
CA GLY A 456 -3.74 -1.86 14.71
C GLY A 456 -3.97 -2.81 15.88
N ASN A 457 -3.91 -2.29 17.10
CA ASN A 457 -4.40 -2.98 18.27
C ASN A 457 -5.93 -2.91 18.30
N GLU A 458 -6.58 -4.00 17.90
CA GLU A 458 -8.03 -4.16 18.02
C GLU A 458 -8.31 -4.97 19.29
N ARG A 459 -9.14 -4.41 20.18
CA ARG A 459 -9.60 -5.03 21.43
C ARG A 459 -8.44 -5.45 22.33
N LEU A 460 -7.62 -4.47 22.72
CA LEU A 460 -6.74 -4.67 23.87
C LEU A 460 -7.58 -5.07 25.10
N ASP A 461 -7.03 -5.93 25.94
CA ASP A 461 -7.67 -6.22 27.23
C ASP A 461 -7.90 -4.91 27.99
N ASN A 462 -9.04 -4.79 28.67
CA ASN A 462 -9.51 -3.53 29.25
C ASN A 462 -8.47 -2.91 30.19
N ASP A 463 -7.81 -3.74 31.00
CA ASP A 463 -6.78 -3.27 31.94
C ASP A 463 -5.57 -2.71 31.18
N ASN A 464 -5.12 -3.42 30.15
CA ASN A 464 -3.99 -2.98 29.31
C ASN A 464 -4.32 -1.76 28.47
N PHE A 465 -5.54 -1.63 27.99
CA PHE A 465 -5.98 -0.46 27.23
C PHE A 465 -6.00 0.80 28.11
N ASN A 466 -6.52 0.68 29.33
CA ASN A 466 -6.58 1.80 30.25
C ASN A 466 -5.17 2.30 30.62
N ASP A 467 -4.29 1.38 31.05
CA ASP A 467 -2.99 1.76 31.59
C ASP A 467 -2.01 2.24 30.52
N ASN A 468 -2.04 1.63 29.33
CA ASN A 468 -1.02 1.88 28.30
C ASN A 468 -1.47 2.88 27.24
N VAL A 469 -2.77 3.13 27.09
CA VAL A 469 -3.29 4.03 26.06
C VAL A 469 -4.03 5.19 26.68
N LEU A 470 -5.03 4.92 27.53
CA LEU A 470 -5.84 6.02 28.08
C LEU A 470 -5.06 6.87 29.07
N LEU A 471 -4.27 6.27 29.97
CA LEU A 471 -3.48 7.04 30.94
C LEU A 471 -2.44 7.95 30.27
N PRO A 472 -1.62 7.53 29.29
CA PRO A 472 -0.72 8.45 28.59
C PRO A 472 -1.43 9.61 27.88
N ILE A 473 -2.63 9.38 27.35
CA ILE A 473 -3.42 10.42 26.67
C ILE A 473 -4.06 11.39 27.70
N LEU A 474 -4.56 10.87 28.82
CA LEU A 474 -5.41 11.63 29.74
C LEU A 474 -4.64 12.16 30.97
N ASP A 475 -3.73 11.37 31.53
CA ASP A 475 -3.00 11.70 32.74
C ASP A 475 -1.76 12.55 32.44
N ARG A 476 -1.70 13.72 33.09
CA ARG A 476 -0.59 14.67 33.03
C ARG A 476 0.69 14.15 33.67
N LYS A 477 0.55 13.25 34.66
CA LYS A 477 1.67 12.73 35.43
C LYS A 477 2.19 11.40 34.90
N ALA A 478 1.60 10.89 33.83
CA ALA A 478 2.14 9.72 33.16
C ALA A 478 3.56 10.01 32.65
N ASN A 479 4.44 9.01 32.74
CA ASN A 479 5.83 9.11 32.28
C ASN A 479 5.93 9.53 30.80
N TYR A 480 4.88 9.22 30.01
CA TYR A 480 4.74 9.59 28.60
C TYR A 480 3.42 10.32 28.37
N SER A 481 3.18 11.40 29.14
CA SER A 481 1.97 12.19 28.96
C SER A 481 1.96 12.93 27.62
N PHE A 482 0.83 12.87 26.93
CA PHE A 482 0.50 13.74 25.79
C PHE A 482 -0.33 14.96 26.22
N ASN A 483 -0.74 15.02 27.50
CA ASN A 483 -1.50 16.12 28.07
C ASN A 483 -0.55 17.22 28.60
N CYS A 484 -0.01 18.03 27.68
CA CYS A 484 0.93 19.10 28.06
C CYS A 484 0.19 20.28 28.70
N GLU A 485 0.50 20.64 29.96
CA GLU A 485 -0.24 21.66 30.75
C GLU A 485 -0.38 23.04 30.07
N SER A 486 0.57 23.40 29.20
CA SER A 486 0.63 24.69 28.51
C SER A 486 0.05 24.69 27.08
N HIS A 487 -0.51 23.57 26.63
CA HIS A 487 -0.94 23.39 25.24
C HIS A 487 -2.46 23.18 25.17
N PRO A 488 -3.22 24.11 24.55
CA PRO A 488 -4.68 24.03 24.49
C PRO A 488 -5.19 22.94 23.52
N PHE A 489 -4.30 22.35 22.71
CA PHE A 489 -4.63 21.29 21.76
C PHE A 489 -4.10 19.94 22.24
N ILE A 490 -4.91 18.90 22.02
CA ILE A 490 -4.98 17.77 22.95
C ILE A 490 -3.93 16.70 22.76
N LEU A 491 -3.44 16.51 21.53
CA LEU A 491 -2.49 15.44 21.25
C LEU A 491 -1.38 15.96 20.37
N PRO A 492 -0.23 16.32 20.96
CA PRO A 492 0.97 16.49 20.18
C PRO A 492 1.38 15.17 19.53
N SER A 493 2.12 15.25 18.42
CA SER A 493 2.62 14.07 17.72
C SER A 493 3.60 13.26 18.57
N PHE A 494 4.20 13.87 19.60
CA PHE A 494 5.03 13.17 20.57
C PHE A 494 4.86 13.65 22.01
N SER A 495 5.24 12.82 22.99
CA SER A 495 5.01 13.06 24.43
C SER A 495 5.72 14.31 24.97
N CYS A 496 5.10 14.97 25.94
CA CYS A 496 5.61 16.21 26.54
C CYS A 496 6.80 15.98 27.46
N SER A 497 6.97 14.75 27.99
CA SER A 497 7.98 14.41 28.97
C SER A 497 9.43 14.59 28.50
N ASN A 498 9.65 14.60 27.19
CA ASN A 498 10.97 14.80 26.57
C ASN A 498 11.11 16.14 25.82
N ALA A 499 10.12 17.01 25.90
CA ALA A 499 10.26 18.35 25.37
C ALA A 499 11.09 19.19 26.35
N ASN A 500 12.35 19.44 26.01
CA ASN A 500 13.09 20.54 26.63
C ASN A 500 12.29 21.84 26.43
N GLU A 501 12.44 22.86 27.29
CA GLU A 501 11.70 24.13 27.18
C GLU A 501 11.79 24.79 25.79
N ASN A 502 12.81 24.42 25.02
CA ASN A 502 13.05 24.92 23.67
C ASN A 502 12.45 24.04 22.55
N THR A 503 12.00 22.81 22.79
CA THR A 503 11.50 21.94 21.72
C THR A 503 10.06 22.34 21.36
N SER A 504 9.83 22.80 20.14
CA SER A 504 8.48 23.08 19.63
C SER A 504 7.72 21.76 19.49
N ILE A 505 6.71 21.59 20.34
CA ILE A 505 5.79 20.48 20.24
C ILE A 505 4.77 20.85 19.15
N PHE A 506 4.44 19.92 18.27
CA PHE A 506 3.46 20.15 17.20
C PHE A 506 2.43 19.03 17.14
N VAL A 507 1.34 19.29 16.43
CA VAL A 507 0.26 18.36 16.13
C VAL A 507 0.27 18.05 14.64
N GLU A 508 0.36 16.78 14.30
CA GLU A 508 0.13 16.27 12.94
C GLU A 508 -1.31 15.75 12.82
N PRO A 509 -2.18 16.38 12.02
CA PRO A 509 -3.57 15.96 11.89
C PRO A 509 -3.73 14.49 11.48
N ILE A 510 -2.82 13.97 10.65
CA ILE A 510 -2.85 12.56 10.23
C ILE A 510 -2.67 11.59 11.41
N MET A 511 -1.83 11.94 12.39
CA MET A 511 -1.63 11.13 13.60
C MET A 511 -2.89 11.12 14.46
N ASN A 512 -3.52 12.30 14.65
CA ASN A 512 -4.79 12.40 15.37
C ASN A 512 -5.91 11.63 14.67
N TYR A 513 -5.95 11.66 13.33
CA TYR A 513 -6.90 10.88 12.54
C TYR A 513 -6.74 9.38 12.80
N TRP A 514 -5.51 8.85 12.76
CA TRP A 514 -5.25 7.44 13.04
C TRP A 514 -5.53 7.05 14.49
N LEU A 515 -5.16 7.91 15.44
CA LEU A 515 -5.41 7.69 16.85
C LEU A 515 -6.92 7.65 17.16
N ALA A 516 -7.69 8.59 16.60
CA ALA A 516 -9.15 8.59 16.73
C ALA A 516 -9.78 7.32 16.11
N ALA A 517 -9.29 6.89 14.94
CA ALA A 517 -9.74 5.64 14.33
C ALA A 517 -9.42 4.42 15.21
N GLY A 518 -8.23 4.37 15.81
CA GLY A 518 -7.83 3.32 16.74
C GLY A 518 -8.65 3.30 18.03
N LEU A 519 -8.96 4.47 18.59
CA LEU A 519 -9.81 4.60 19.78
C LEU A 519 -11.23 4.10 19.52
N ARG A 520 -11.82 4.41 18.36
CA ARG A 520 -13.14 3.88 17.99
C ARG A 520 -13.15 2.37 17.91
N ARG A 521 -12.10 1.75 17.37
CA ARG A 521 -11.97 0.28 17.29
C ARG A 521 -11.84 -0.39 18.66
N ASN A 522 -11.48 0.36 19.69
CA ASN A 522 -11.40 -0.08 21.09
C ASN A 522 -12.54 0.51 21.94
N ASP A 523 -13.67 0.84 21.32
CA ASP A 523 -14.89 1.33 21.96
C ASP A 523 -14.74 2.62 22.79
N ALA A 524 -13.64 3.36 22.62
CA ALA A 524 -13.39 4.66 23.25
C ALA A 524 -13.94 5.83 22.42
N TYR A 525 -15.20 5.72 21.97
CA TYR A 525 -15.84 6.67 21.03
C TYR A 525 -15.83 8.13 21.51
N GLY A 526 -16.02 8.36 22.82
CA GLY A 526 -16.03 9.71 23.39
C GLY A 526 -14.68 10.42 23.25
N LEU A 527 -13.59 9.71 23.55
CA LEU A 527 -12.24 10.24 23.40
C LEU A 527 -11.87 10.41 21.92
N ALA A 528 -12.23 9.45 21.07
CA ALA A 528 -12.02 9.57 19.63
C ALA A 528 -12.69 10.84 19.06
N THR A 529 -13.97 11.04 19.37
CA THR A 529 -14.75 12.21 18.91
C THR A 529 -14.13 13.52 19.41
N TYR A 530 -13.69 13.55 20.66
CA TYR A 530 -13.00 14.71 21.23
C TYR A 530 -11.72 15.08 20.47
N ILE A 531 -10.90 14.09 20.10
CA ILE A 531 -9.66 14.28 19.34
C ILE A 531 -9.96 14.79 17.94
N GLU A 532 -10.96 14.23 17.27
CA GLU A 532 -11.39 14.68 15.95
C GLU A 532 -11.90 16.13 15.97
N ASP A 533 -12.80 16.46 16.90
CA ASP A 533 -13.37 17.79 17.05
C ASP A 533 -12.29 18.85 17.29
N MET A 534 -11.24 18.47 18.02
CA MET A 534 -10.16 19.39 18.37
C MET A 534 -9.11 19.49 17.26
N THR A 535 -8.92 18.41 16.51
CA THR A 535 -8.14 18.44 15.27
C THR A 535 -8.84 19.31 14.22
N LEU A 536 -10.16 19.20 14.07
CA LEU A 536 -10.96 20.04 13.18
C LEU A 536 -10.86 21.54 13.52
N LYS A 537 -10.71 21.88 14.80
CA LYS A 537 -10.50 23.28 15.24
C LYS A 537 -9.15 23.84 14.79
N LEU A 538 -8.11 23.03 14.64
CA LEU A 538 -6.79 23.49 14.14
C LEU A 538 -6.87 24.03 12.72
N PHE A 539 -7.69 23.38 11.88
CA PHE A 539 -7.91 23.80 10.50
C PHE A 539 -8.66 25.14 10.38
N CYS A 540 -9.26 25.62 11.47
CA CYS A 540 -9.97 26.89 11.47
C CYS A 540 -9.11 27.99 12.05
N SER A 541 -8.65 28.88 11.16
CA SER A 541 -7.85 30.03 11.53
C SER A 541 -8.62 30.91 12.52
N SER A 542 -8.22 30.92 13.79
CA SER A 542 -8.62 31.97 14.71
C SER A 542 -7.59 33.09 14.61
N THR A 543 -7.77 33.97 13.63
CA THR A 543 -6.84 35.09 13.42
C THR A 543 -6.81 36.10 14.57
N ASN A 544 -7.68 36.03 15.60
CA ASN A 544 -7.70 37.03 16.68
C ASN A 544 -8.33 36.62 18.02
N SER A 545 -8.76 35.38 18.26
CA SER A 545 -9.26 35.03 19.60
C SER A 545 -8.10 34.57 20.48
N THR A 546 -7.71 35.38 21.45
CA THR A 546 -6.98 34.89 22.64
C THR A 546 -7.63 33.59 23.11
N TYR A 547 -6.94 32.46 22.96
CA TYR A 547 -7.38 31.09 23.28
C TYR A 547 -7.57 30.84 24.80
N SER A 548 -7.86 31.89 25.57
CA SER A 548 -7.90 31.88 27.03
C SER A 548 -9.18 31.29 27.63
N ALA A 549 -10.07 30.70 26.84
CA ALA A 549 -11.15 29.88 27.38
C ALA A 549 -11.62 28.83 26.37
N LEU A 550 -11.36 27.54 26.69
CA LEU A 550 -12.27 26.48 26.28
C LEU A 550 -13.70 26.94 26.61
N PRO A 551 -14.66 26.98 25.66
CA PRO A 551 -16.02 27.39 25.97
C PRO A 551 -16.62 26.37 26.95
N ALA A 552 -16.60 26.71 28.24
CA ALA A 552 -16.87 25.77 29.32
C ALA A 552 -18.32 25.28 29.39
N THR A 553 -19.23 25.67 28.50
CA THR A 553 -20.66 25.39 28.68
C THR A 553 -21.50 25.20 27.41
N SER A 554 -20.94 25.25 26.20
CA SER A 554 -21.70 24.91 24.99
C SER A 554 -21.12 23.64 24.37
N PHE A 555 -21.86 22.53 24.45
CA PHE A 555 -21.41 21.23 23.95
C PHE A 555 -21.21 21.19 22.42
N PHE A 556 -21.78 22.14 21.66
CA PHE A 556 -21.50 22.34 20.22
C PHE A 556 -21.80 23.78 19.78
N PRO A 557 -20.90 24.77 19.96
CA PRO A 557 -21.03 26.02 19.21
C PRO A 557 -20.76 25.70 17.75
N SER A 558 -21.62 26.18 16.84
CA SER A 558 -21.43 26.04 15.40
C SER A 558 -20.02 26.52 15.02
N LEU A 559 -19.15 25.60 14.57
CA LEU A 559 -17.81 25.92 14.12
C LEU A 559 -17.92 26.74 12.82
N SER A 560 -17.88 28.07 12.95
CA SER A 560 -17.81 29.01 11.83
C SER A 560 -16.34 29.24 11.50
N CYS A 561 -15.87 28.60 10.43
CA CYS A 561 -14.49 28.71 9.98
C CYS A 561 -14.37 29.91 9.03
N GLY A 562 -13.64 30.95 9.42
CA GLY A 562 -13.42 32.12 8.56
C GLY A 562 -12.53 31.79 7.37
N ASP A 563 -11.33 31.27 7.67
CA ASP A 563 -10.35 30.78 6.69
C ASP A 563 -9.89 29.38 7.09
N VAL A 564 -9.91 28.46 6.12
CA VAL A 564 -9.41 27.08 6.30
C VAL A 564 -7.90 27.06 6.03
N GLN A 565 -7.14 26.54 6.99
CA GLN A 565 -5.69 26.41 6.87
C GLN A 565 -5.33 24.94 6.68
N PHE A 566 -4.77 24.61 5.52
CA PHE A 566 -4.23 23.29 5.24
C PHE A 566 -2.75 23.29 5.59
N ALA A 567 -2.40 22.62 6.68
CA ALA A 567 -1.02 22.41 7.10
C ALA A 567 -0.86 20.97 7.57
N ASP A 568 0.28 20.36 7.29
CA ASP A 568 0.64 19.05 7.85
C ASP A 568 0.94 19.11 9.34
N ARG A 569 1.36 20.27 9.84
CA ARG A 569 1.70 20.49 11.24
C ARG A 569 1.16 21.80 11.77
N PHE A 570 0.72 21.75 13.02
CA PHE A 570 0.31 22.91 13.80
C PHE A 570 1.13 22.99 15.06
N ASP A 571 1.60 24.18 15.43
CA ASP A 571 2.20 24.43 16.73
C ASP A 571 1.19 24.07 17.83
N SER A 572 1.53 23.16 18.73
CA SER A 572 0.53 22.62 19.68
C SER A 572 0.11 23.65 20.74
N ARG A 573 0.84 24.77 20.86
CA ARG A 573 0.58 25.81 21.86
C ARG A 573 -0.33 26.89 21.32
N SER A 574 -0.06 27.35 20.11
CA SER A 574 -0.75 28.45 19.45
C SER A 574 -1.81 27.98 18.47
N GLY A 575 -1.73 26.74 17.99
CA GLY A 575 -2.56 26.22 16.91
C GLY A 575 -2.24 26.84 15.55
N VAL A 576 -1.15 27.59 15.44
CA VAL A 576 -0.73 28.22 14.18
C VAL A 576 -0.10 27.15 13.28
N PRO A 577 -0.43 27.12 11.97
CA PRO A 577 0.18 26.21 11.02
C PRO A 577 1.69 26.49 10.92
N LEU A 578 2.51 25.45 11.03
CA LEU A 578 3.97 25.56 10.90
C LEU A 578 4.42 25.66 9.44
N SER A 579 3.63 25.10 8.52
CA SER A 579 3.80 25.23 7.07
C SER A 579 2.56 25.88 6.46
N SER A 580 2.74 26.81 5.53
CA SER A 580 1.62 27.49 4.84
C SER A 580 1.75 27.44 3.32
N GLU A 581 2.68 26.64 2.79
CA GLU A 581 2.85 26.50 1.34
C GLU A 581 1.61 25.87 0.73
N LEU A 582 0.74 26.68 0.15
CA LEU A 582 -0.57 26.30 -0.41
C LEU A 582 -0.53 25.11 -1.39
N CYS A 583 0.65 24.78 -1.91
CA CYS A 583 0.86 23.84 -3.00
C CYS A 583 1.72 22.63 -2.64
N SER A 584 1.98 22.37 -1.36
CA SER A 584 2.75 21.22 -0.91
C SER A 584 1.95 19.90 -0.95
N GLN A 585 2.62 18.75 -1.10
CA GLN A 585 1.96 17.44 -0.93
C GLN A 585 1.37 17.25 0.47
N SER A 586 2.00 17.86 1.47
CA SER A 586 1.53 17.90 2.87
C SER A 586 0.14 18.53 2.96
N ASN A 587 -0.14 19.57 2.19
CA ASN A 587 -1.47 20.18 2.15
C ASN A 587 -2.54 19.27 1.55
N VAL A 588 -2.19 18.49 0.53
CA VAL A 588 -3.13 17.51 -0.06
C VAL A 588 -3.48 16.42 0.95
N LEU A 589 -2.48 15.90 1.67
CA LEU A 589 -2.71 14.93 2.75
C LEU A 589 -3.56 15.57 3.85
N SER A 590 -3.22 16.78 4.27
CA SER A 590 -3.93 17.53 5.31
C SER A 590 -5.39 17.83 4.92
N ALA A 591 -5.65 18.24 3.67
CA ALA A 591 -6.99 18.41 3.14
C ALA A 591 -7.76 17.09 3.07
N SER A 592 -7.09 15.99 2.72
CA SER A 592 -7.69 14.66 2.73
C SER A 592 -8.09 14.25 4.14
N VAL A 593 -7.22 14.50 5.14
CA VAL A 593 -7.52 14.25 6.55
C VAL A 593 -8.70 15.12 7.01
N LEU A 594 -8.67 16.42 6.72
CA LEU A 594 -9.77 17.35 7.05
C LEU A 594 -11.09 16.86 6.45
N TYR A 595 -11.12 16.48 5.18
CA TYR A 595 -12.32 15.97 4.55
C TYR A 595 -12.83 14.69 5.24
N ASN A 596 -11.92 13.76 5.53
CA ASN A 596 -12.27 12.49 6.15
C ASN A 596 -12.80 12.66 7.59
N LEU A 597 -12.30 13.66 8.33
CA LEU A 597 -12.81 14.04 9.64
C LEU A 597 -14.14 14.82 9.55
N ALA A 598 -14.26 15.74 8.59
CA ALA A 598 -15.37 16.69 8.54
C ALA A 598 -16.67 16.09 8.01
N ILE A 599 -16.57 15.13 7.09
CA ILE A 599 -17.71 14.43 6.52
C ILE A 599 -17.82 13.08 7.22
N GLN A 600 -19.01 12.62 7.58
CA GLN A 600 -19.16 11.28 8.16
C GLN A 600 -19.04 10.22 7.06
N ASP A 601 -18.45 9.07 7.40
CA ASP A 601 -18.49 7.91 6.49
C ASP A 601 -19.94 7.45 6.31
N LYS A 602 -20.29 6.93 5.13
CA LYS A 602 -21.62 6.35 4.90
C LYS A 602 -21.79 5.14 5.85
N PRO A 603 -22.97 4.94 6.47
CA PRO A 603 -23.20 3.75 7.27
C PRO A 603 -23.01 2.52 6.38
N PHE A 604 -22.19 1.58 6.84
CA PHE A 604 -21.80 0.41 6.08
C PHE A 604 -22.50 -0.84 6.60
N SER A 605 -23.05 -1.64 5.68
CA SER A 605 -23.37 -3.05 5.89
C SER A 605 -23.09 -3.82 4.59
N TYR A 606 -21.99 -4.60 4.57
CA TYR A 606 -21.79 -5.54 3.47
C TYR A 606 -22.81 -6.66 3.61
N HIS A 607 -23.70 -6.73 2.63
CA HIS A 607 -24.56 -7.87 2.44
C HIS A 607 -23.94 -8.71 1.34
N ALA A 608 -23.26 -9.79 1.73
CA ALA A 608 -22.87 -10.81 0.76
C ALA A 608 -24.08 -11.10 -0.12
N SER A 609 -23.88 -11.06 -1.44
CA SER A 609 -24.95 -11.41 -2.39
C SER A 609 -25.58 -12.70 -1.86
N PRO A 610 -26.90 -12.72 -1.58
CA PRO A 610 -27.50 -13.86 -0.91
C PRO A 610 -27.05 -15.09 -1.69
N PRO A 611 -26.39 -16.07 -1.02
CA PRO A 611 -25.89 -17.23 -1.74
C PRO A 611 -27.07 -17.73 -2.55
N ILE A 612 -26.90 -17.91 -3.87
CA ILE A 612 -28.00 -18.42 -4.70
C ILE A 612 -28.45 -19.67 -3.95
N GLN A 613 -29.61 -19.58 -3.31
CA GLN A 613 -29.98 -20.61 -2.34
C GLN A 613 -29.95 -21.89 -3.13
N ARG A 614 -29.43 -22.99 -2.58
CA ARG A 614 -29.36 -24.26 -3.32
C ARG A 614 -30.71 -24.58 -3.98
N ALA A 615 -31.80 -24.16 -3.36
CA ALA A 615 -33.15 -24.14 -3.92
C ALA A 615 -33.28 -23.41 -5.28
N TRP A 616 -32.79 -22.17 -5.43
CA TRP A 616 -32.82 -21.43 -6.71
C TRP A 616 -31.94 -22.05 -7.78
N VAL A 617 -30.76 -22.58 -7.43
CA VAL A 617 -29.95 -23.34 -8.40
C VAL A 617 -30.70 -24.59 -8.86
N VAL A 618 -31.32 -25.31 -7.93
CA VAL A 618 -32.15 -26.49 -8.24
C VAL A 618 -33.37 -26.10 -9.08
N VAL A 619 -34.03 -24.97 -8.80
CA VAL A 619 -35.16 -24.47 -9.60
C VAL A 619 -34.70 -24.15 -11.02
N LEU A 620 -33.60 -23.42 -11.20
CA LEU A 620 -33.05 -23.09 -12.51
C LEU A 620 -32.68 -24.37 -13.29
N LEU A 621 -32.01 -25.31 -12.63
CA LEU A 621 -31.62 -26.59 -13.22
C LEU A 621 -32.84 -27.46 -13.57
N THR A 622 -33.89 -27.42 -12.75
CA THR A 622 -35.17 -28.11 -13.02
C THR A 622 -35.87 -27.48 -14.22
N VAL A 623 -35.93 -26.15 -14.29
CA VAL A 623 -36.50 -25.42 -15.43
C VAL A 623 -35.73 -25.73 -16.71
N GLU A 624 -34.40 -25.76 -16.65
CA GLU A 624 -33.55 -26.11 -17.78
C GLU A 624 -33.79 -27.56 -18.24
N ILE A 625 -33.87 -28.52 -17.31
CA ILE A 625 -34.19 -29.93 -17.63
C ILE A 625 -35.59 -30.04 -18.26
N ILE A 626 -36.61 -29.33 -17.74
CA ILE A 626 -37.96 -29.37 -18.30
C ILE A 626 -37.97 -28.80 -19.71
N LEU A 627 -37.29 -27.66 -19.94
CA LEU A 627 -37.17 -27.06 -21.27
C LEU A 627 -36.44 -28.01 -22.23
N ALA A 628 -35.29 -28.57 -21.83
CA ALA A 628 -34.53 -29.54 -22.63
C ALA A 628 -35.36 -30.79 -22.96
N LEU A 629 -36.10 -31.33 -21.98
CA LEU A 629 -37.00 -32.47 -22.17
C LEU A 629 -38.15 -32.13 -23.13
N SER A 630 -38.75 -30.94 -23.01
CA SER A 630 -39.85 -30.51 -23.87
C SER A 630 -39.41 -30.35 -25.33
N ILE A 631 -38.21 -29.81 -25.54
CA ILE A 631 -37.58 -29.70 -26.87
C ILE A 631 -37.28 -31.09 -27.41
N GLY A 632 -36.69 -31.98 -26.59
CA GLY A 632 -36.39 -33.36 -26.97
C GLY A 632 -37.64 -34.16 -27.36
N LEU A 633 -38.72 -34.06 -26.57
CA LEU A 633 -40.02 -34.67 -26.86
C LEU A 633 -40.64 -34.12 -28.14
N SER A 634 -40.56 -32.80 -28.35
CA SER A 634 -41.09 -32.17 -29.57
C SER A 634 -40.34 -32.66 -30.81
N CYS A 635 -39.01 -32.75 -30.75
CA CYS A 635 -38.19 -33.32 -31.83
C CYS A 635 -38.53 -34.80 -32.07
N LEU A 636 -38.69 -35.60 -31.02
CA LEU A 636 -39.04 -37.01 -31.15
C LEU A 636 -40.43 -37.22 -31.76
N LEU A 637 -41.42 -36.45 -31.33
CA LEU A 637 -42.78 -36.49 -31.90
C LEU A 637 -42.78 -36.05 -33.36
N MET A 638 -42.01 -35.02 -33.71
CA MET A 638 -41.83 -34.59 -35.10
C MET A 638 -41.19 -35.69 -35.95
N SER A 639 -40.11 -36.33 -35.48
CA SER A 639 -39.48 -37.46 -36.18
C SER A 639 -40.42 -38.66 -36.35
N LEU A 640 -41.22 -38.99 -35.33
CA LEU A 640 -42.23 -40.04 -35.43
C LEU A 640 -43.32 -39.69 -36.44
N ASN A 641 -43.74 -38.42 -36.49
CA ASN A 641 -44.76 -37.98 -37.44
C ASN A 641 -44.23 -38.00 -38.88
N LEU A 642 -42.96 -37.60 -39.08
CA LEU A 642 -42.28 -37.72 -40.37
C LEU A 642 -42.10 -39.17 -40.80
N MET A 643 -41.71 -40.08 -39.89
CA MET A 643 -41.62 -41.52 -40.20
C MET A 643 -42.99 -42.13 -40.51
N ARG A 644 -44.04 -41.75 -39.78
CA ARG A 644 -45.41 -42.20 -40.10
C ARG A 644 -45.85 -41.72 -41.46
N LYS A 645 -45.59 -40.45 -41.78
CA LYS A 645 -45.90 -39.88 -43.09
C LYS A 645 -45.10 -40.58 -44.20
N ALA A 646 -43.80 -40.78 -44.01
CA ALA A 646 -42.97 -41.52 -44.96
C ALA A 646 -43.44 -42.97 -45.16
N ASN A 647 -43.90 -43.66 -44.11
CA ASN A 647 -44.49 -45.00 -44.23
C ASN A 647 -45.87 -44.99 -44.90
N GLN A 648 -46.65 -43.91 -44.78
CA GLN A 648 -47.91 -43.76 -45.51
C GLN A 648 -47.63 -43.49 -46.99
N ASP A 649 -46.73 -42.57 -47.29
CA ASP A 649 -46.29 -42.26 -48.65
C ASP A 649 -45.68 -43.51 -49.31
N ALA A 650 -44.87 -44.31 -48.58
CA ALA A 650 -44.33 -45.58 -49.09
C ALA A 650 -45.39 -46.68 -49.31
N ASN A 651 -46.52 -46.64 -48.60
CA ASN A 651 -47.64 -47.57 -48.82
C ASN A 651 -48.55 -47.10 -49.97
N GLU A 652 -48.70 -45.79 -50.18
CA GLU A 652 -49.46 -45.23 -51.31
C GLU A 652 -48.67 -45.37 -52.63
N ASP A 653 -47.35 -45.29 -52.59
CA ASP A 653 -46.50 -45.58 -53.76
C ASP A 653 -46.34 -47.10 -54.00
N GLY A 654 -46.63 -47.94 -53.00
CA GLY A 654 -46.64 -49.40 -53.12
C GLY A 654 -47.78 -49.99 -53.95
N GLU A 655 -48.83 -49.20 -54.25
CA GLU A 655 -49.95 -49.64 -55.11
C GLU A 655 -49.78 -49.22 -56.59
N ASN A 656 -48.75 -48.42 -56.92
CA ASN A 656 -48.43 -48.01 -58.30
C ASN A 656 -47.02 -48.44 -58.77
N ALA A 657 -46.25 -49.17 -57.95
CA ALA A 657 -44.89 -49.60 -58.28
C ALA A 657 -44.78 -51.05 -58.82
N ASP A 658 -45.88 -51.64 -59.31
CA ASP A 658 -45.86 -52.95 -59.99
C ASP A 658 -45.70 -52.83 -61.52
N LEU A 659 -45.30 -51.65 -62.01
CA LEU A 659 -45.24 -51.35 -63.45
C LEU A 659 -44.07 -50.43 -63.77
N LEU A 660 -42.85 -50.90 -63.51
CA LEU A 660 -41.63 -50.60 -64.29
C LEU A 660 -40.45 -51.42 -63.72
N GLU A 661 -40.30 -52.65 -64.23
CA GLU A 661 -39.02 -53.35 -64.23
C GLU A 661 -37.99 -52.58 -65.08
N GLY A 662 -36.73 -52.55 -64.63
CA GLY A 662 -35.59 -52.55 -65.56
C GLY A 662 -34.43 -51.60 -65.24
N GLU A 663 -33.24 -52.18 -65.35
CA GLU A 663 -31.90 -51.58 -65.51
C GLU A 663 -31.08 -51.14 -64.27
N GLU A 664 -30.24 -52.09 -63.82
CA GLU A 664 -28.77 -52.04 -63.94
C GLU A 664 -28.03 -50.71 -63.58
N ASN A 665 -27.24 -50.72 -62.49
CA ASN A 665 -25.77 -50.76 -62.52
C ASN A 665 -25.15 -50.29 -61.19
N GLY A 666 -24.09 -50.99 -60.79
CA GLY A 666 -23.41 -50.78 -59.51
C GLY A 666 -22.49 -49.57 -59.45
N ALA A 667 -22.07 -49.24 -58.23
CA ALA A 667 -20.72 -48.74 -57.95
C ALA A 667 -20.44 -48.84 -56.45
N VAL A 668 -19.40 -49.60 -56.15
CA VAL A 668 -18.61 -49.63 -54.92
C VAL A 668 -18.11 -48.22 -54.58
N ILE A 669 -18.26 -47.76 -53.34
CA ILE A 669 -17.28 -46.91 -52.65
C ILE A 669 -17.21 -47.30 -51.17
N GLU A 670 -16.05 -47.83 -50.81
CA GLU A 670 -15.51 -48.04 -49.46
C GLU A 670 -15.33 -46.70 -48.72
N ASN A 671 -15.46 -46.68 -47.39
CA ASN A 671 -14.39 -46.25 -46.47
C ASN A 671 -14.86 -46.02 -45.02
N GLU A 672 -13.87 -46.14 -44.12
CA GLU A 672 -13.81 -45.78 -42.69
C GLU A 672 -14.16 -46.95 -41.73
N ASP A 673 -13.21 -47.72 -41.15
CA ASP A 673 -11.95 -47.37 -40.42
C ASP A 673 -12.23 -46.23 -39.41
N ILE A 674 -11.90 -46.21 -38.12
CA ILE A 674 -10.87 -46.84 -37.29
C ILE A 674 -11.05 -46.24 -35.85
N LEU A 675 -10.76 -47.00 -34.79
CA LEU A 675 -10.38 -46.58 -33.39
C LEU A 675 -11.38 -45.71 -32.57
N SER A 676 -11.52 -45.82 -31.26
CA SER A 676 -10.96 -46.68 -30.21
C SER A 676 -11.75 -46.43 -28.92
N GLU A 677 -12.22 -47.50 -28.30
CA GLU A 677 -12.59 -47.54 -26.88
C GLU A 677 -11.34 -47.33 -26.02
N HIS A 678 -11.33 -46.28 -25.19
CA HIS A 678 -10.54 -46.22 -23.96
C HIS A 678 -11.43 -45.74 -22.83
N SER A 679 -12.04 -46.73 -22.16
CA SER A 679 -12.67 -46.60 -20.85
C SER A 679 -11.58 -46.75 -19.78
N SER A 680 -11.25 -45.65 -19.11
CA SER A 680 -10.68 -45.62 -17.75
C SER A 680 -11.60 -44.68 -16.95
N GLY A 681 -12.30 -45.08 -15.90
CA GLY A 681 -11.80 -45.89 -14.79
C GLY A 681 -11.52 -44.93 -13.62
N ASP A 682 -12.38 -45.01 -12.60
CA ASP A 682 -12.26 -44.48 -11.23
C ASP A 682 -12.10 -42.98 -10.99
N ASN A 683 -13.19 -42.35 -10.51
CA ASN A 683 -13.13 -41.20 -9.61
C ASN A 683 -14.37 -41.05 -8.69
N SER A 684 -15.23 -42.07 -8.55
CA SER A 684 -16.43 -41.97 -7.69
C SER A 684 -16.12 -42.03 -6.19
N ASP A 685 -15.01 -42.65 -5.80
CA ASP A 685 -14.74 -42.96 -4.40
C ASP A 685 -14.10 -41.78 -3.64
N GLN A 686 -13.48 -40.83 -4.36
CA GLN A 686 -12.99 -39.59 -3.76
C GLN A 686 -14.13 -38.64 -3.38
N TYR A 687 -15.23 -38.66 -4.14
CA TYR A 687 -16.37 -37.76 -3.92
C TYR A 687 -17.22 -38.18 -2.71
N GLN A 688 -17.37 -39.49 -2.46
CA GLN A 688 -18.06 -39.99 -1.27
C GLN A 688 -17.27 -39.76 0.03
N THR A 689 -15.95 -39.94 -0.01
CA THR A 689 -15.09 -39.73 1.16
C THR A 689 -15.07 -38.25 1.58
N PHE A 690 -15.12 -37.33 0.61
CA PHE A 690 -15.25 -35.89 0.85
C PHE A 690 -16.59 -35.51 1.49
N MET A 691 -17.71 -36.05 0.98
CA MET A 691 -19.04 -35.76 1.53
C MET A 691 -19.25 -36.28 2.95
N GLN A 692 -18.63 -37.41 3.32
CA GLN A 692 -18.71 -37.95 4.68
C GLN A 692 -17.84 -37.17 5.68
N SER A 693 -16.68 -36.65 5.26
CA SER A 693 -15.84 -35.80 6.11
C SER A 693 -16.47 -34.42 6.35
N PHE A 694 -17.10 -33.85 5.33
CA PHE A 694 -17.79 -32.56 5.41
C PHE A 694 -19.01 -32.60 6.35
N MET A 695 -19.84 -33.65 6.29
CA MET A 695 -21.02 -33.80 7.16
C MET A 695 -20.66 -34.04 8.64
N ARG A 696 -19.51 -34.65 8.92
CA ARG A 696 -19.08 -34.98 10.30
C ARG A 696 -18.60 -33.74 11.08
N ASN A 697 -18.07 -32.73 10.40
CA ASN A 697 -17.57 -31.51 11.05
C ASN A 697 -18.64 -30.41 11.20
N PHE A 698 -19.74 -30.45 10.43
CA PHE A 698 -20.75 -29.40 10.43
C PHE A 698 -21.97 -29.68 11.33
N MET A 699 -22.10 -30.89 11.88
CA MET A 699 -23.22 -31.28 12.75
C MET A 699 -22.82 -31.53 14.21
N SER A 700 -21.66 -31.04 14.65
CA SER A 700 -21.36 -30.97 16.10
C SER A 700 -22.04 -29.73 16.68
N PRO A 701 -23.02 -29.86 17.59
CA PRO A 701 -23.60 -28.71 18.25
C PRO A 701 -22.60 -28.11 19.24
N SER A 702 -22.37 -26.80 19.13
CA SER A 702 -21.95 -25.93 20.23
C SER A 702 -23.15 -25.14 20.71
#